data_AF-A0A147BJ11-F1
#
_entry.id   AF-A0A147BJ11-F1
#
_cell.length_a   1.000
_cell.length_b   1.000
_cell.length_c   1.000
_cell.angle_alpha   90.00
_cell.angle_beta   90.00
_cell.angle_gamma   90.00
#
_symmetry.space_group_name_H-M   'P 1'
#
loop_
_entity.id
_entity.type
_entity.pdbx_description
1 polymer ?
#
loop_
_entity_poly.entity_id
_entity_poly.type
_entity_poly.pdbx_seq_one_letter_code
_entity_poly.pdbx_strand_id
1 'polypeptide(L)'
;RAKKRLSGTVSFLVANFRSLISKQEELLCSIEICKPHVILGTETWLSSDIDNRELVLDKDYLLYRKDRLHSKGGGVLIAVKKCFHSVPVELKTDLEMVWVRVKFSFSYVLVGVCYKPPHVTVDFVRDLCINLDDVISRYPGCPVFLGGDFNYPGINWISCEPLPDCRHVSECIEFLNVFKSLYLSQVVLEPTRGTSILDLFFTTAPDIVKSVNVLEEISDHKMVIIEVEMATQHPRNQFKEIHDYSKAKTNEISTVMRIFLDNFERSFRLRSVEENWSAFKNQLNRILNDFVPRIKIPNNPLRPWFSKKLKSLLNKKKRLYNRAMESNDNLSWDLYNSHSSICALEIKKAKKTFYRDDLHGLLKSNPKKFWNCINPPKTSSNRSFTNAEGNRCTDLETANNFNECFSEVFTNESFPLPSCELTYDHAFLDKITVCSRGIGKIIEGLPYRSSPGIDGINTKLLKLTQPFSSDILALLYQQSLEEGNLPNDWKHAKIIPVHKSGDTSCLNNYRPISLTSIPCKILEHVIYSHIINFVLENNILFEGQHGFRKGKSCETQLFELVTDLYENVHSLQQTDIIFLDFSRAFDCVPHQRLLHKLETLNMDPSLISWIRQFLTNRTQSVAISDQLSSSTDVKSGVPQGSVLGPLLFLIYINDLPVNISSSIRLFADDCVLYKKIVHTADTCTLQND
;
A
#
# COMPACT_ATOMS: atom_id res chain seq x y z
N ARG A 1 -28.64 30.72 -9.59
CA ARG A 1 -27.18 30.57 -9.84
C ARG A 1 -26.97 29.36 -10.75
N ALA A 2 -26.66 29.60 -12.03
CA ALA A 2 -26.45 28.57 -13.02
C ALA A 2 -25.32 27.62 -12.60
N LYS A 3 -25.57 26.30 -12.64
CA LYS A 3 -24.54 25.26 -12.53
C LYS A 3 -23.52 25.52 -13.64
N LYS A 4 -22.30 25.95 -13.30
CA LYS A 4 -21.14 25.84 -14.21
C LYS A 4 -21.07 24.37 -14.61
N ARG A 5 -21.46 24.02 -15.84
CA ARG A 5 -21.17 22.71 -16.43
C ARG A 5 -19.66 22.54 -16.34
N LEU A 6 -19.21 21.57 -15.55
CA LEU A 6 -17.84 21.10 -15.56
C LEU A 6 -17.61 20.40 -16.91
N SER A 7 -17.31 21.15 -17.98
CA SER A 7 -16.84 20.56 -19.24
C SER A 7 -15.38 20.13 -19.04
N GLY A 8 -15.18 18.84 -18.82
CA GLY A 8 -13.88 18.20 -18.90
C GLY A 8 -13.64 17.62 -20.29
N THR A 9 -12.41 17.23 -20.57
CA THR A 9 -12.05 16.48 -21.78
C THR A 9 -11.41 15.17 -21.36
N VAL A 10 -11.97 14.04 -21.81
CA VAL A 10 -11.38 12.70 -21.69
C VAL A 10 -10.60 12.41 -22.95
N SER A 11 -9.44 11.77 -22.81
CA SER A 11 -8.57 11.45 -23.94
C SER A 11 -8.31 9.95 -24.04
N PHE A 12 -8.44 9.42 -25.26
CA PHE A 12 -8.24 8.02 -25.62
C PHE A 12 -7.06 7.91 -26.58
N LEU A 13 -6.12 7.02 -26.31
CA LEU A 13 -5.00 6.72 -27.20
C LEU A 13 -5.19 5.33 -27.79
N VAL A 14 -5.27 5.22 -29.12
CA VAL A 14 -5.28 3.94 -29.86
C VAL A 14 -3.88 3.71 -30.43
N ALA A 15 -3.33 2.51 -30.24
CA ALA A 15 -2.02 2.15 -30.75
C ALA A 15 -1.89 0.65 -31.06
N ASN A 16 -1.40 0.33 -32.25
CA ASN A 16 -0.87 -1.00 -32.58
C ASN A 16 0.62 -1.06 -32.24
N PHE A 17 0.98 -1.91 -31.26
CA PHE A 17 2.34 -1.94 -30.69
C PHE A 17 3.33 -2.83 -31.43
N ARG A 18 2.85 -3.93 -32.05
CA ARG A 18 3.70 -5.02 -32.56
C ARG A 18 4.81 -5.44 -31.57
N SER A 19 4.39 -5.78 -30.35
CA SER A 19 5.19 -5.95 -29.12
C SER A 19 5.19 -4.72 -28.22
N LEU A 20 4.34 -4.76 -27.20
CA LEU A 20 4.32 -3.74 -26.16
C LEU A 20 5.62 -3.73 -25.34
N ILE A 21 6.26 -4.88 -25.14
CA ILE A 21 7.49 -4.99 -24.33
C ILE A 21 8.64 -4.20 -24.93
N SER A 22 8.84 -4.28 -26.25
CA SER A 22 9.91 -3.54 -26.92
C SER A 22 9.60 -2.04 -27.01
N LYS A 23 8.33 -1.66 -26.92
CA LYS A 23 7.82 -0.29 -27.13
C LYS A 23 7.45 0.49 -25.87
N GLN A 24 7.79 -0.05 -24.69
CA GLN A 24 7.46 0.61 -23.42
C GLN A 24 8.12 1.99 -23.26
N GLU A 25 9.26 2.25 -23.90
CA GLU A 25 9.99 3.52 -23.80
C GLU A 25 9.37 4.62 -24.67
N GLU A 26 9.00 4.28 -25.91
CA GLU A 26 8.27 5.16 -26.82
C GLU A 26 6.89 5.50 -26.25
N LEU A 27 6.16 4.48 -25.76
CA LEU A 27 4.84 4.66 -25.16
C LEU A 27 4.87 5.62 -23.96
N LEU A 28 5.93 5.62 -23.16
CA LEU A 28 6.06 6.58 -22.05
C LEU A 28 6.15 8.01 -22.49
N CYS A 29 6.93 8.24 -23.55
CA CYS A 29 7.06 9.57 -24.09
C CYS A 29 5.69 10.06 -24.56
N SER A 30 4.94 9.21 -25.25
CA SER A 30 3.56 9.49 -25.68
C SER A 30 2.62 9.74 -24.50
N ILE A 31 2.71 8.96 -23.43
CA ILE A 31 1.89 9.15 -22.22
C ILE A 31 2.18 10.48 -21.53
N GLU A 32 3.44 10.88 -21.41
CA GLU A 32 3.81 12.17 -20.81
C GLU A 32 3.36 13.37 -21.68
N ILE A 33 3.39 13.18 -23.00
CA ILE A 33 3.00 14.21 -23.97
C ILE A 33 1.48 14.35 -24.01
N CYS A 34 0.77 13.27 -24.33
CA CYS A 34 -0.67 13.25 -24.60
C CYS A 34 -1.52 13.10 -23.34
N LYS A 35 -0.93 12.58 -22.25
CA LYS A 35 -1.60 12.31 -20.96
C LYS A 35 -2.94 11.58 -21.11
N PRO A 36 -3.00 10.47 -21.89
CA PRO A 36 -4.24 9.77 -22.15
C PRO A 36 -4.93 9.35 -20.84
N HIS A 37 -6.25 9.34 -20.84
CA HIS A 37 -7.03 8.81 -19.72
C HIS A 37 -7.29 7.32 -19.89
N VAL A 38 -7.44 6.88 -21.14
CA VAL A 38 -7.61 5.49 -21.54
C VAL A 38 -6.67 5.18 -22.70
N ILE A 39 -6.05 4.01 -22.72
CA ILE A 39 -5.20 3.51 -23.81
C ILE A 39 -5.79 2.20 -24.33
N LEU A 40 -5.97 2.10 -25.64
CA LEU A 40 -6.46 0.93 -26.36
C LEU A 40 -5.32 0.40 -27.22
N GLY A 41 -4.84 -0.79 -26.86
CA GLY A 41 -3.68 -1.43 -27.45
C GLY A 41 -4.05 -2.67 -28.25
N THR A 42 -3.52 -2.77 -29.47
CA THR A 42 -3.56 -3.99 -30.29
C THR A 42 -2.15 -4.50 -30.56
N GLU A 43 -2.04 -5.78 -30.93
CA GLU A 43 -0.77 -6.46 -31.14
C GLU A 43 0.21 -6.29 -29.97
N THR A 44 -0.29 -6.53 -28.77
CA THR A 44 0.49 -6.40 -27.54
C THR A 44 1.61 -7.43 -27.46
N TRP A 45 1.39 -8.62 -28.06
CA TRP A 45 2.29 -9.78 -28.05
C TRP A 45 2.68 -10.22 -26.62
N LEU A 46 1.78 -9.99 -25.67
CA LEU A 46 1.94 -10.44 -24.28
C LEU A 46 1.52 -11.90 -24.15
N SER A 47 2.06 -12.56 -23.13
CA SER A 47 1.69 -13.92 -22.71
C SER A 47 1.33 -13.94 -21.23
N SER A 48 0.71 -15.04 -20.79
CA SER A 48 0.41 -15.30 -19.37
C SER A 48 1.65 -15.25 -18.47
N ASP A 49 2.84 -15.47 -19.03
CA ASP A 49 4.10 -15.47 -18.28
C ASP A 49 4.59 -14.06 -17.94
N ILE A 50 4.07 -13.03 -18.62
CA ILE A 50 4.45 -11.63 -18.41
C ILE A 50 3.46 -10.99 -17.44
N ASP A 51 3.88 -10.76 -16.20
CA ASP A 51 3.03 -10.11 -15.20
C ASP A 51 2.76 -8.66 -15.60
N ASN A 52 1.56 -8.15 -15.31
CA ASN A 52 1.19 -6.75 -15.56
C ASN A 52 2.19 -5.75 -14.96
N ARG A 53 2.86 -6.10 -13.84
CA ARG A 53 3.89 -5.28 -13.19
C ARG A 53 5.15 -5.06 -14.02
N GLU A 54 5.42 -5.94 -14.97
CA GLU A 54 6.51 -5.78 -15.93
C GLU A 54 6.19 -4.70 -16.96
N LEU A 55 4.90 -4.33 -17.08
CA LEU A 55 4.46 -3.27 -17.96
C LEU A 55 4.54 -1.93 -17.24
N VAL A 56 5.20 -1.01 -17.90
CA VAL A 56 5.27 0.39 -17.51
C VAL A 56 3.90 1.03 -17.22
N LEU A 57 2.84 0.57 -17.87
CA LEU A 57 1.47 1.06 -17.72
C LEU A 57 0.89 0.79 -16.33
N ASP A 58 1.27 -0.31 -15.67
CA ASP A 58 0.66 -0.75 -14.40
C ASP A 58 0.80 0.29 -13.28
N LYS A 59 1.78 1.20 -13.35
CA LYS A 59 1.95 2.21 -12.31
C LYS A 59 0.76 3.15 -12.20
N ASP A 60 0.31 3.68 -13.33
CA ASP A 60 -0.68 4.76 -13.40
C ASP A 60 -2.05 4.27 -13.91
N TYR A 61 -2.11 3.08 -14.50
CA TYR A 61 -3.31 2.51 -15.14
C TYR A 61 -3.69 1.15 -14.53
N LEU A 62 -4.98 0.84 -14.54
CA LEU A 62 -5.53 -0.50 -14.40
C LEU A 62 -5.53 -1.16 -15.78
N LEU A 63 -5.01 -2.38 -15.86
CA LEU A 63 -4.83 -3.10 -17.12
C LEU A 63 -5.85 -4.23 -17.24
N TYR A 64 -6.56 -4.25 -18.36
CA TYR A 64 -7.48 -5.31 -18.78
C TYR A 64 -6.98 -5.84 -20.12
N ARG A 65 -6.62 -7.11 -20.22
CA ARG A 65 -5.99 -7.64 -21.43
C ARG A 65 -6.46 -9.04 -21.76
N LYS A 66 -6.35 -9.40 -23.04
CA LYS A 66 -6.56 -10.75 -23.54
C LYS A 66 -5.35 -11.13 -24.39
N ASP A 67 -4.60 -12.12 -23.91
CA ASP A 67 -3.36 -12.58 -24.51
C ASP A 67 -3.64 -13.74 -25.48
N ARG A 68 -2.84 -13.86 -26.54
CA ARG A 68 -2.95 -14.99 -27.49
C ARG A 68 -2.13 -16.17 -26.97
N LEU A 69 -2.75 -17.34 -26.84
CA LEU A 69 -2.15 -18.51 -26.18
C LEU A 69 -1.19 -19.34 -27.05
N HIS A 70 -1.30 -19.29 -28.39
CA HIS A 70 -0.69 -20.32 -29.27
C HIS A 70 0.17 -19.80 -30.43
N SER A 71 0.32 -18.49 -30.61
CA SER A 71 1.21 -17.94 -31.65
C SER A 71 1.86 -16.63 -31.21
N LYS A 72 3.03 -16.31 -31.78
CA LYS A 72 3.57 -14.95 -31.73
C LYS A 72 2.71 -14.03 -32.60
N GLY A 73 2.45 -12.82 -32.14
CA GLY A 73 1.55 -11.88 -32.84
C GLY A 73 0.14 -11.87 -32.28
N GLY A 74 -0.50 -10.69 -32.18
CA GLY A 74 -1.85 -10.52 -31.63
C GLY A 74 -1.89 -10.11 -30.15
N GLY A 75 -3.08 -10.18 -29.56
CA GLY A 75 -3.39 -9.76 -28.20
C GLY A 75 -3.85 -8.31 -28.11
N VAL A 76 -4.71 -8.02 -27.13
CA VAL A 76 -5.30 -6.71 -26.91
C VAL A 76 -5.25 -6.27 -25.44
N LEU A 77 -5.22 -4.96 -25.21
CA LEU A 77 -5.13 -4.38 -23.88
C LEU A 77 -5.89 -3.05 -23.78
N ILE A 78 -6.65 -2.86 -22.70
CA ILE A 78 -7.21 -1.59 -22.25
C ILE A 78 -6.49 -1.16 -20.98
N ALA A 79 -5.91 0.04 -20.98
CA ALA A 79 -5.35 0.66 -19.79
C ALA A 79 -6.21 1.87 -19.37
N VAL A 80 -6.80 1.84 -18.18
CA VAL A 80 -7.62 2.95 -17.64
C VAL A 80 -6.89 3.61 -16.48
N LYS A 81 -6.73 4.95 -16.46
CA LYS A 81 -6.08 5.63 -15.32
C LYS A 81 -6.71 5.21 -14.00
N LYS A 82 -5.89 4.86 -13.01
CA LYS A 82 -6.32 4.32 -11.68
C LYS A 82 -7.26 5.24 -10.89
N CYS A 83 -7.35 6.51 -11.26
CA CYS A 83 -8.28 7.46 -10.66
C CYS A 83 -9.73 7.27 -11.09
N PHE A 84 -9.98 6.58 -12.20
CA PHE A 84 -11.34 6.27 -12.66
C PHE A 84 -11.75 4.88 -12.20
N HIS A 85 -13.03 4.74 -11.86
CA HIS A 85 -13.62 3.46 -11.59
C HIS A 85 -13.87 2.73 -12.92
N SER A 86 -13.41 1.49 -13.01
CA SER A 86 -13.57 0.64 -14.19
C SER A 86 -13.78 -0.82 -13.78
N VAL A 87 -14.63 -1.52 -14.53
CA VAL A 87 -15.03 -2.92 -14.28
C VAL A 87 -14.97 -3.67 -15.61
N PRO A 88 -14.37 -4.87 -15.67
CA PRO A 88 -14.36 -5.66 -16.89
C PRO A 88 -15.77 -6.13 -17.24
N VAL A 89 -16.10 -6.19 -18.53
CA VAL A 89 -17.33 -6.78 -19.03
C VAL A 89 -16.98 -8.14 -19.61
N GLU A 90 -17.39 -9.21 -18.93
CA GLU A 90 -17.07 -10.58 -19.35
C GLU A 90 -17.96 -11.02 -20.51
N LEU A 91 -17.31 -11.35 -21.63
CA LEU A 91 -17.93 -11.91 -22.83
C LEU A 91 -17.29 -13.25 -23.15
N LYS A 92 -18.12 -14.22 -23.54
CA LYS A 92 -17.66 -15.50 -24.07
C LYS A 92 -17.43 -15.34 -25.58
N THR A 93 -16.20 -15.05 -25.95
CA THR A 93 -15.83 -14.84 -27.36
C THR A 93 -14.41 -15.33 -27.61
N ASP A 94 -14.18 -15.89 -28.79
CA ASP A 94 -12.85 -16.25 -29.28
C ASP A 94 -12.14 -15.07 -29.94
N LEU A 95 -12.87 -13.98 -30.23
CA LEU A 95 -12.29 -12.75 -30.79
C LEU A 95 -11.27 -12.12 -29.83
N GLU A 96 -10.24 -11.50 -30.40
CA GLU A 96 -9.27 -10.72 -29.63
C GLU A 96 -9.88 -9.38 -29.25
N MET A 97 -10.70 -9.43 -28.21
CA MET A 97 -11.51 -8.32 -27.77
C MET A 97 -11.60 -8.29 -26.24
N VAL A 98 -11.56 -7.08 -25.68
CA VAL A 98 -11.76 -6.82 -24.25
C VAL A 98 -12.70 -5.64 -24.11
N TRP A 99 -13.60 -5.71 -23.14
CA TRP A 99 -14.53 -4.64 -22.80
C TRP A 99 -14.39 -4.24 -21.34
N VAL A 100 -14.50 -2.95 -21.09
CA VAL A 100 -14.44 -2.36 -19.77
C VAL A 100 -15.51 -1.27 -19.66
N ARG A 101 -16.31 -1.34 -18.60
CA ARG A 101 -17.24 -0.28 -18.24
C ARG A 101 -16.51 0.73 -17.37
N VAL A 102 -16.39 1.97 -17.82
CA VAL A 102 -15.65 3.05 -17.14
C VAL A 102 -16.62 4.12 -16.66
N LYS A 103 -16.45 4.58 -15.42
CA LYS A 103 -17.21 5.69 -14.84
C LYS A 103 -16.43 6.99 -14.93
N PHE A 104 -16.95 7.94 -15.71
CA PHE A 104 -16.46 9.33 -15.76
C PHE A 104 -17.44 10.23 -15.00
N SER A 105 -17.03 10.72 -13.82
CA SER A 105 -17.87 11.48 -12.88
C SER A 105 -19.22 10.81 -12.57
N PHE A 106 -20.28 11.18 -13.29
CA PHE A 106 -21.65 10.71 -13.08
C PHE A 106 -22.18 9.82 -14.23
N SER A 107 -21.40 9.63 -15.31
CA SER A 107 -21.79 8.85 -16.49
C SER A 107 -20.92 7.60 -16.64
N TYR A 108 -21.55 6.50 -17.05
CA TYR A 108 -20.85 5.29 -17.46
C TYR A 108 -20.69 5.24 -18.97
N VAL A 109 -19.58 4.66 -19.41
CA VAL A 109 -19.24 4.45 -20.81
C VAL A 109 -18.70 3.04 -20.97
N LEU A 110 -19.03 2.40 -22.10
CA LEU A 110 -18.47 1.13 -22.50
C LEU A 110 -17.27 1.37 -23.41
N VAL A 111 -16.12 0.86 -23.01
CA VAL A 111 -14.88 0.97 -23.77
C VAL A 111 -14.45 -0.41 -24.20
N GLY A 112 -14.33 -0.61 -25.51
CA GLY A 112 -13.89 -1.85 -26.13
C GLY A 112 -12.59 -1.66 -26.90
N VAL A 113 -11.79 -2.72 -26.96
CA VAL A 113 -10.67 -2.84 -27.90
C VAL A 113 -10.83 -4.12 -28.70
N CYS A 114 -10.57 -4.07 -30.02
CA CYS A 114 -10.64 -5.22 -30.90
C CYS A 114 -9.40 -5.32 -31.79
N TYR A 115 -8.92 -6.54 -32.03
CA TYR A 115 -7.95 -6.82 -33.08
C TYR A 115 -8.51 -7.88 -34.04
N LYS A 116 -8.52 -7.58 -35.34
CA LYS A 116 -8.81 -8.56 -36.40
C LYS A 116 -7.50 -9.06 -37.00
N PRO A 117 -7.13 -10.35 -36.85
CA PRO A 117 -5.96 -10.89 -37.51
C PRO A 117 -6.17 -10.94 -39.04
N PRO A 118 -5.14 -10.69 -39.86
CA PRO A 118 -5.27 -10.57 -41.32
C PRO A 118 -5.73 -11.84 -42.04
N HIS A 119 -5.62 -13.02 -41.40
CA HIS A 119 -5.97 -14.32 -41.99
C HIS A 119 -7.34 -14.86 -41.54
N VAL A 120 -8.07 -14.16 -40.66
CA VAL A 120 -9.38 -14.59 -40.16
C VAL A 120 -10.47 -13.85 -40.93
N THR A 121 -11.29 -14.58 -41.70
CA THR A 121 -12.30 -13.98 -42.59
C THR A 121 -13.69 -14.62 -42.52
N VAL A 122 -13.84 -15.91 -42.18
CA VAL A 122 -15.11 -16.61 -42.45
C VAL A 122 -16.22 -16.31 -41.43
N ASP A 123 -15.89 -16.03 -40.16
CA ASP A 123 -16.89 -15.84 -39.09
C ASP A 123 -16.72 -14.55 -38.25
N PHE A 124 -15.68 -13.75 -38.54
CA PHE A 124 -15.32 -12.59 -37.70
C PHE A 124 -16.45 -11.55 -37.58
N VAL A 125 -17.08 -11.19 -38.70
CA VAL A 125 -18.12 -10.13 -38.73
C VAL A 125 -19.36 -10.56 -37.96
N ARG A 126 -19.79 -11.82 -38.12
CA ARG A 126 -20.92 -12.40 -37.38
C ARG A 126 -20.65 -12.41 -35.88
N ASP A 127 -19.50 -12.92 -35.47
CA ASP A 127 -19.16 -13.04 -34.05
C ASP A 127 -18.98 -11.64 -33.42
N LEU A 128 -18.44 -10.68 -34.17
CA LEU A 128 -18.34 -9.28 -33.75
C LEU A 128 -19.72 -8.67 -33.53
N CYS A 129 -20.66 -8.90 -34.45
CA CYS A 129 -22.04 -8.44 -34.35
C CYS A 129 -22.71 -8.96 -33.08
N ILE A 130 -22.64 -10.28 -32.83
CA ILE A 130 -23.20 -10.93 -31.63
C ILE A 130 -22.62 -10.31 -30.34
N ASN A 131 -21.31 -10.08 -30.31
CA ASN A 131 -20.65 -9.49 -29.14
C ASN A 131 -21.06 -8.03 -28.92
N LEU A 132 -21.19 -7.23 -29.98
CA LEU A 132 -21.64 -5.86 -29.88
C LEU A 132 -23.10 -5.77 -29.42
N ASP A 133 -23.98 -6.59 -29.98
CA ASP A 133 -25.39 -6.68 -29.59
C ASP A 133 -25.54 -7.05 -28.11
N ASP A 134 -24.80 -8.04 -27.63
CA ASP A 134 -24.82 -8.46 -26.22
C ASP A 134 -24.35 -7.32 -25.30
N VAL A 135 -23.25 -6.65 -25.62
CA VAL A 135 -22.72 -5.53 -24.83
C VAL A 135 -23.70 -4.36 -24.79
N ILE A 136 -24.26 -3.97 -25.93
CA ILE A 136 -25.21 -2.85 -26.04
C ILE A 136 -26.50 -3.18 -25.30
N SER A 137 -27.00 -4.41 -25.43
CA SER A 137 -28.23 -4.88 -24.77
C SER A 137 -28.10 -4.97 -23.25
N ARG A 138 -26.93 -5.36 -22.73
CA ARG A 138 -26.67 -5.42 -21.27
C ARG A 138 -26.61 -4.04 -20.62
N TYR A 139 -26.24 -2.99 -21.37
CA TYR A 139 -26.04 -1.64 -20.84
C TYR A 139 -26.73 -0.57 -21.69
N PRO A 140 -28.07 -0.58 -21.76
CA PRO A 140 -28.82 0.36 -22.59
C PRO A 140 -28.54 1.81 -22.18
N GLY A 141 -28.34 2.69 -23.17
CA GLY A 141 -28.10 4.12 -22.97
C GLY A 141 -26.69 4.50 -22.51
N CYS A 142 -25.77 3.54 -22.35
CA CYS A 142 -24.35 3.85 -22.16
C CYS A 142 -23.67 4.13 -23.52
N PRO A 143 -22.95 5.25 -23.69
CA PRO A 143 -22.13 5.46 -24.88
C PRO A 143 -21.10 4.35 -25.06
N VAL A 144 -20.91 3.92 -26.30
CA VAL A 144 -19.95 2.88 -26.68
C VAL A 144 -18.79 3.52 -27.41
N PHE A 145 -17.57 3.21 -27.00
CA PHE A 145 -16.32 3.57 -27.67
C PHE A 145 -15.52 2.30 -27.96
N LEU A 146 -15.36 1.95 -29.23
CA LEU A 146 -14.64 0.76 -29.67
C LEU A 146 -13.45 1.19 -30.52
N GLY A 147 -12.23 0.97 -30.02
CA GLY A 147 -11.01 1.24 -30.77
C GLY A 147 -10.28 -0.04 -31.17
N GLY A 148 -9.38 0.04 -32.15
CA GLY A 148 -8.45 -1.04 -32.43
C GLY A 148 -8.09 -1.15 -33.91
N ASP A 149 -7.42 -2.24 -34.26
CA ASP A 149 -6.95 -2.52 -35.61
C ASP A 149 -7.80 -3.63 -36.23
N PHE A 150 -8.61 -3.24 -37.21
CA PHE A 150 -9.57 -4.13 -37.86
C PHE A 150 -9.05 -4.69 -39.19
N ASN A 151 -7.84 -4.33 -39.64
CA ASN A 151 -7.20 -4.87 -40.85
C ASN A 151 -8.10 -4.89 -42.11
N TYR A 152 -8.87 -3.82 -42.36
CA TYR A 152 -9.65 -3.63 -43.60
C TYR A 152 -9.05 -2.54 -44.50
N PRO A 153 -7.93 -2.81 -45.21
CA PRO A 153 -7.32 -1.82 -46.11
C PRO A 153 -8.19 -1.52 -47.35
N GLY A 154 -9.14 -2.39 -47.66
CA GLY A 154 -10.01 -2.30 -48.82
C GLY A 154 -11.28 -1.46 -48.64
N ILE A 155 -11.41 -0.70 -47.54
CA ILE A 155 -12.57 0.18 -47.28
C ILE A 155 -12.13 1.63 -47.40
N ASN A 156 -12.88 2.42 -48.17
CA ASN A 156 -12.79 3.87 -48.13
C ASN A 156 -13.64 4.40 -46.98
N TRP A 157 -13.00 4.83 -45.89
CA TRP A 157 -13.67 5.33 -44.68
C TRP A 157 -14.34 6.70 -44.85
N ILE A 158 -14.02 7.44 -45.92
CA ILE A 158 -14.68 8.72 -46.22
C ILE A 158 -16.04 8.46 -46.89
N SER A 159 -16.08 7.59 -47.90
CA SER A 159 -17.34 7.23 -48.58
C SER A 159 -18.10 6.10 -47.88
N CYS A 160 -17.45 5.40 -46.94
CA CYS A 160 -17.98 4.18 -46.29
C CYS A 160 -18.37 3.10 -47.30
N GLU A 161 -17.52 2.88 -48.30
CA GLU A 161 -17.71 1.90 -49.37
C GLU A 161 -16.40 1.11 -49.63
N PRO A 162 -16.48 -0.15 -50.09
CA PRO A 162 -15.30 -0.90 -50.51
C PRO A 162 -14.57 -0.22 -51.68
N LEU A 163 -13.24 -0.27 -51.69
CA LEU A 163 -12.42 0.19 -52.80
C LEU A 163 -12.62 -0.70 -54.05
N PRO A 164 -12.50 -0.15 -55.27
CA PRO A 164 -12.72 -0.88 -56.51
C PRO A 164 -11.89 -2.17 -56.65
N ASP A 165 -10.67 -2.18 -56.11
CA ASP A 165 -9.72 -3.30 -56.19
C ASP A 165 -9.75 -4.24 -54.96
N CYS A 166 -10.77 -4.14 -54.11
CA CYS A 166 -10.86 -4.94 -52.89
C CYS A 166 -11.17 -6.42 -53.19
N ARG A 167 -10.36 -7.34 -52.67
CA ARG A 167 -10.58 -8.80 -52.84
C ARG A 167 -11.75 -9.36 -52.02
N HIS A 168 -12.16 -8.65 -50.96
CA HIS A 168 -13.16 -9.13 -49.99
C HIS A 168 -14.34 -8.14 -49.85
N VAL A 169 -14.90 -7.72 -50.99
CA VAL A 169 -16.01 -6.73 -51.05
C VAL A 169 -17.20 -7.14 -50.18
N SER A 170 -17.62 -8.41 -50.25
CA SER A 170 -18.78 -8.90 -49.49
C SER A 170 -18.60 -8.78 -47.98
N GLU A 171 -17.43 -9.17 -47.45
CA GLU A 171 -17.11 -9.07 -46.02
C GLU A 171 -17.02 -7.60 -45.59
N CYS A 172 -16.45 -6.72 -46.44
CA CYS A 172 -16.40 -5.29 -46.17
C CYS A 172 -17.79 -4.67 -46.08
N ILE A 173 -18.72 -5.06 -46.98
CA ILE A 173 -20.11 -4.59 -46.94
C ILE A 173 -20.83 -5.12 -45.70
N GLU A 174 -20.67 -6.40 -45.37
CA GLU A 174 -21.26 -6.99 -44.16
C GLU A 174 -20.76 -6.27 -42.90
N PHE A 175 -19.45 -6.04 -42.80
CA PHE A 175 -18.83 -5.28 -41.71
C PHE A 175 -19.42 -3.87 -41.60
N LEU A 176 -19.50 -3.13 -42.72
CA LEU A 176 -20.09 -1.79 -42.74
C LEU A 176 -21.58 -1.79 -42.33
N ASN A 177 -22.33 -2.82 -42.70
CA ASN A 177 -23.74 -2.95 -42.33
C ASN A 177 -23.91 -3.16 -40.82
N VAL A 178 -23.04 -3.94 -40.16
CA VAL A 178 -23.07 -4.15 -38.70
C VAL A 178 -22.94 -2.82 -37.94
N PHE A 179 -22.00 -1.95 -38.31
CA PHE A 179 -21.88 -0.66 -37.61
C PHE A 179 -23.04 0.28 -37.92
N LYS A 180 -23.56 0.27 -39.15
CA LYS A 180 -24.75 1.04 -39.52
C LYS A 180 -25.98 0.60 -38.73
N SER A 181 -26.20 -0.71 -38.55
CA SER A 181 -27.33 -1.23 -37.77
C SER A 181 -27.22 -0.91 -36.27
N LEU A 182 -26.01 -0.77 -35.76
CA LEU A 182 -25.72 -0.47 -34.35
C LEU A 182 -25.48 1.02 -34.06
N TYR A 183 -25.72 1.90 -35.04
CA TYR A 183 -25.51 3.35 -34.94
C TYR A 183 -24.10 3.74 -34.49
N LEU A 184 -23.09 2.97 -34.89
CA LEU A 184 -21.67 3.22 -34.60
C LEU A 184 -21.04 4.04 -35.72
N SER A 185 -20.53 5.22 -35.40
CA SER A 185 -19.82 6.11 -36.31
C SER A 185 -18.32 5.98 -36.16
N GLN A 186 -17.60 5.81 -37.27
CA GLN A 186 -16.14 5.82 -37.32
C GLN A 186 -15.64 7.28 -37.38
N VAL A 187 -14.61 7.63 -36.59
CA VAL A 187 -14.11 9.02 -36.48
C VAL A 187 -12.66 9.26 -36.94
N VAL A 188 -11.96 8.23 -37.41
CA VAL A 188 -10.54 8.33 -37.82
C VAL A 188 -10.43 8.48 -39.34
N LEU A 189 -10.08 9.67 -39.82
CA LEU A 189 -10.09 9.96 -41.27
C LEU A 189 -8.71 10.05 -41.92
N GLU A 190 -7.64 9.92 -41.12
CA GLU A 190 -6.26 10.01 -41.59
C GLU A 190 -5.57 8.63 -41.63
N PRO A 191 -4.68 8.38 -42.61
CA PRO A 191 -3.94 7.11 -42.72
C PRO A 191 -3.10 6.81 -41.48
N THR A 192 -3.27 5.61 -40.93
CA THR A 192 -2.56 5.13 -39.74
C THR A 192 -1.42 4.17 -40.07
N ARG A 193 -1.43 3.58 -41.28
CA ARG A 193 -0.33 2.75 -41.79
C ARG A 193 -0.18 2.92 -43.31
N GLY A 194 0.95 3.50 -43.74
CA GLY A 194 1.14 3.85 -45.15
C GLY A 194 0.02 4.77 -45.64
N THR A 195 -0.74 4.33 -46.65
CA THR A 195 -1.91 5.03 -47.19
C THR A 195 -3.24 4.53 -46.64
N SER A 196 -3.25 3.50 -45.79
CA SER A 196 -4.46 2.85 -45.28
C SER A 196 -4.83 3.35 -43.87
N ILE A 197 -6.14 3.39 -43.60
CA ILE A 197 -6.69 3.66 -42.26
C ILE A 197 -7.10 2.31 -41.66
N LEU A 198 -6.28 1.77 -40.76
CA LEU A 198 -6.49 0.45 -40.16
C LEU A 198 -6.86 0.53 -38.68
N ASP A 199 -6.30 1.53 -37.99
CA ASP A 199 -6.55 1.79 -36.57
C ASP A 199 -7.79 2.68 -36.45
N LEU A 200 -8.94 2.06 -36.19
CA LEU A 200 -10.25 2.70 -36.19
C LEU A 200 -10.72 3.00 -34.77
N PHE A 201 -11.62 3.99 -34.67
CA PHE A 201 -12.35 4.30 -33.44
C PHE A 201 -13.82 4.52 -33.80
N PHE A 202 -14.69 3.65 -33.26
CA PHE A 202 -16.13 3.67 -33.45
C PHE A 202 -16.83 4.21 -32.20
N THR A 203 -17.88 5.01 -32.37
CA THR A 203 -18.65 5.59 -31.28
C THR A 203 -20.14 5.69 -31.58
N THR A 204 -21.00 5.42 -30.59
CA THR A 204 -22.45 5.72 -30.66
C THR A 204 -22.77 7.18 -30.32
N ALA A 205 -21.78 7.94 -29.87
CA ALA A 205 -21.90 9.36 -29.52
C ALA A 205 -20.83 10.18 -30.25
N PRO A 206 -20.96 10.40 -31.57
CA PRO A 206 -20.00 11.20 -32.33
C PRO A 206 -20.02 12.69 -31.93
N ASP A 207 -21.17 13.22 -31.48
CA ASP A 207 -21.35 14.64 -31.14
C ASP A 207 -20.47 15.14 -29.99
N ILE A 208 -19.99 14.23 -29.14
CA ILE A 208 -19.12 14.55 -28.01
C ILE A 208 -17.63 14.45 -28.37
N VAL A 209 -17.26 14.01 -29.57
CA VAL A 209 -15.86 13.95 -30.02
C VAL A 209 -15.40 15.36 -30.42
N LYS A 210 -14.41 15.91 -29.72
CA LYS A 210 -13.85 17.25 -29.97
C LYS A 210 -12.76 17.25 -31.02
N SER A 211 -11.85 16.28 -30.96
CA SER A 211 -10.71 16.19 -31.87
C SER A 211 -10.24 14.75 -32.01
N VAL A 212 -9.72 14.44 -33.20
CA VAL A 212 -9.05 13.18 -33.53
C VAL A 212 -7.76 13.58 -34.24
N ASN A 213 -6.61 13.20 -33.68
CA ASN A 213 -5.31 13.52 -34.27
C ASN A 213 -4.48 12.24 -34.43
N VAL A 214 -3.87 12.06 -35.59
CA VAL A 214 -2.89 10.99 -35.81
C VAL A 214 -1.50 11.50 -35.41
N LEU A 215 -0.87 10.76 -34.51
CA LEU A 215 0.44 11.06 -33.96
C LEU A 215 1.53 10.31 -34.74
N GLU A 216 2.76 10.35 -34.22
CA GLU A 216 3.89 9.61 -34.76
C GLU A 216 3.73 8.10 -34.71
N GLU A 217 4.53 7.45 -35.56
CA GLU A 217 4.70 6.01 -35.61
C GLU A 217 5.30 5.48 -34.30
N ILE A 218 4.58 4.55 -33.67
CA ILE A 218 5.10 3.77 -32.52
C ILE A 218 5.72 2.45 -33.00
N SER A 219 5.13 1.88 -34.05
CA SER A 219 5.56 0.70 -34.80
C SER A 219 5.58 1.07 -36.29
N ASP A 220 5.20 0.19 -37.22
CA ASP A 220 4.82 0.60 -38.58
C ASP A 220 3.39 1.20 -38.64
N HIS A 221 2.74 1.34 -37.49
CA HIS A 221 1.49 2.07 -37.30
C HIS A 221 1.72 3.38 -36.54
N LYS A 222 0.96 4.41 -36.92
CA LYS A 222 0.79 5.67 -36.19
C LYS A 222 -0.20 5.50 -35.05
N MET A 223 0.02 6.23 -33.95
CA MET A 223 -0.95 6.27 -32.85
C MET A 223 -2.07 7.26 -33.14
N VAL A 224 -3.26 7.06 -32.58
CA VAL A 224 -4.39 8.00 -32.71
C VAL A 224 -4.79 8.51 -31.33
N ILE A 225 -4.88 9.82 -31.16
CA ILE A 225 -5.42 10.45 -29.94
C ILE A 225 -6.80 11.03 -30.24
N ILE A 226 -7.78 10.63 -29.43
CA ILE A 226 -9.17 11.09 -29.52
C ILE A 226 -9.50 11.84 -28.24
N GLU A 227 -10.05 13.05 -28.37
CA GLU A 227 -10.53 13.86 -27.26
C GLU A 227 -12.06 13.93 -27.26
N VAL A 228 -12.67 13.61 -26.13
CA VAL A 228 -14.13 13.54 -25.96
C VAL A 228 -14.57 14.48 -24.85
N GLU A 229 -15.61 15.27 -25.10
CA GLU A 229 -16.25 16.16 -24.12
C GLU A 229 -17.05 15.37 -23.10
N MET A 230 -16.50 15.23 -21.89
CA MET A 230 -17.16 14.53 -20.80
C MET A 230 -16.80 15.16 -19.45
N ALA A 231 -17.74 15.18 -18.52
CA ALA A 231 -17.47 15.67 -17.18
C ALA A 231 -16.46 14.76 -16.48
N THR A 232 -15.29 15.30 -16.12
CA THR A 232 -14.25 14.57 -15.38
C THR A 232 -13.96 15.23 -14.04
N GLN A 233 -13.99 14.44 -12.97
CA GLN A 233 -13.32 14.81 -11.73
C GLN A 233 -11.84 14.48 -11.89
N HIS A 234 -11.01 15.48 -12.20
CA HIS A 234 -9.57 15.27 -12.10
C HIS A 234 -9.23 15.07 -10.62
N PRO A 235 -8.53 13.98 -10.24
CA PRO A 235 -7.92 13.95 -8.93
C PRO A 235 -6.96 15.16 -8.87
N ARG A 236 -7.12 16.00 -7.85
CA ARG A 236 -6.12 17.06 -7.57
C ARG A 236 -4.77 16.36 -7.50
N ASN A 237 -3.75 16.90 -8.17
CA ASN A 237 -2.37 16.48 -7.92
C ASN A 237 -2.13 16.61 -6.41
N GLN A 238 -2.18 15.48 -5.69
CA GLN A 238 -1.98 15.46 -4.25
C GLN A 238 -0.50 15.71 -4.04
N PHE A 239 -0.11 16.94 -3.75
CA PHE A 239 1.23 17.21 -3.26
C PHE A 239 1.28 16.73 -1.81
N LYS A 240 2.28 15.91 -1.47
CA LYS A 240 2.53 15.62 -0.08
C LYS A 240 3.33 16.78 0.51
N GLU A 241 2.74 17.47 1.47
CA GLU A 241 3.49 18.44 2.27
C GLU A 241 4.30 17.68 3.33
N ILE A 242 5.61 17.95 3.38
CA ILE A 242 6.47 17.43 4.43
C ILE A 242 7.30 18.56 5.05
N HIS A 243 7.67 18.40 6.31
CA HIS A 243 8.60 19.30 6.98
C HIS A 243 10.05 18.98 6.56
N ASP A 244 10.80 20.02 6.16
CA ASP A 244 12.21 19.94 5.80
C ASP A 244 13.10 20.28 7.00
N TYR A 245 13.40 19.25 7.80
CA TYR A 245 14.27 19.36 8.97
C TYR A 245 15.70 19.82 8.65
N SER A 246 16.16 19.70 7.39
CA SER A 246 17.50 20.14 7.01
C SER A 246 17.66 21.66 7.04
N LYS A 247 16.55 22.40 6.97
CA LYS A 247 16.50 23.86 7.00
C LYS A 247 15.88 24.39 8.30
N ALA A 248 15.84 23.57 9.35
CA ALA A 248 15.32 23.99 10.64
C ALA A 248 16.21 25.06 11.28
N LYS A 249 15.61 26.08 11.89
CA LYS A 249 16.33 27.18 12.55
C LYS A 249 16.82 26.78 13.96
N THR A 250 17.83 25.92 14.03
CA THR A 250 18.31 25.29 15.28
C THR A 250 18.61 26.26 16.42
N ASN A 251 19.27 27.39 16.17
CA ASN A 251 19.65 28.36 17.21
C ASN A 251 18.44 29.07 17.84
N GLU A 252 17.44 29.41 17.02
CA GLU A 252 16.18 30.01 17.50
C GLU A 252 15.39 29.00 18.33
N ILE A 253 15.33 27.74 17.86
CA ILE A 253 14.67 26.63 18.58
C ILE A 253 15.29 26.43 19.96
N SER A 254 16.62 26.37 20.07
CA SER A 254 17.30 26.19 21.35
C SER A 254 17.02 27.32 22.33
N THR A 255 16.98 28.57 21.86
CA THR A 255 16.65 29.74 22.70
C THR A 255 15.22 29.64 23.24
N VAL A 256 14.27 29.32 22.36
CA VAL A 256 12.85 29.18 22.71
C VAL A 256 12.62 28.01 23.67
N MET A 257 13.26 26.87 23.44
CA MET A 257 13.16 25.70 24.30
C MET A 257 13.76 25.94 25.69
N ARG A 258 14.87 26.66 25.79
CA ARG A 258 15.47 27.03 27.08
C ARG A 258 14.52 27.89 27.91
N ILE A 259 13.98 28.96 27.32
CA ILE A 259 13.00 29.83 28.00
C ILE A 259 11.75 29.04 28.41
N PHE A 260 11.30 28.12 27.56
CA PHE A 260 10.18 27.25 27.89
C PHE A 260 10.48 26.33 29.06
N LEU A 261 11.65 25.67 29.09
CA LEU A 261 12.08 24.78 30.17
C LEU A 261 12.07 25.52 31.52
N ASP A 262 12.68 26.70 31.60
CA ASP A 262 12.74 27.50 32.84
C ASP A 262 11.34 27.82 33.37
N ASN A 263 10.39 28.17 32.49
CA ASN A 263 9.01 28.46 32.87
C ASN A 263 8.21 27.19 33.20
N PHE A 264 8.52 26.09 32.51
CA PHE A 264 7.89 24.80 32.71
C PHE A 264 8.20 24.28 34.11
N GLU A 265 9.46 24.32 34.54
CA GLU A 265 9.89 23.86 35.88
C GLU A 265 9.22 24.65 37.01
N ARG A 266 9.14 25.98 36.90
CA ARG A 266 8.53 26.86 37.92
C ARG A 266 7.09 26.51 38.25
N SER A 267 6.34 26.03 37.27
CA SER A 267 4.91 25.70 37.38
C SER A 267 4.63 24.21 37.26
N PHE A 268 5.66 23.36 37.24
CA PHE A 268 5.53 21.92 36.97
C PHE A 268 4.67 21.21 38.03
N ARG A 269 4.99 21.45 39.31
CA ARG A 269 4.34 20.80 40.46
C ARG A 269 2.89 21.24 40.68
N LEU A 270 2.46 22.33 40.05
CA LEU A 270 1.09 22.84 40.13
C LEU A 270 0.16 22.25 39.07
N ARG A 271 0.72 21.52 38.10
CA ARG A 271 0.00 20.98 36.94
C ARG A 271 -0.07 19.46 37.04
N SER A 272 -1.20 18.92 36.60
CA SER A 272 -1.38 17.48 36.39
C SER A 272 -0.49 16.95 35.25
N VAL A 273 -0.33 15.62 35.19
CA VAL A 273 0.37 14.95 34.09
C VAL A 273 -0.18 15.34 32.71
N GLU A 274 -1.51 15.45 32.57
CA GLU A 274 -2.17 15.83 31.32
C GLU A 274 -1.87 17.30 30.93
N GLU A 275 -1.91 18.22 31.89
CA GLU A 275 -1.59 19.63 31.64
C GLU A 275 -0.11 19.84 31.30
N ASN A 276 0.79 19.14 32.00
CA ASN A 276 2.22 19.15 31.71
C ASN A 276 2.52 18.57 30.32
N TRP A 277 1.90 17.45 29.96
CA TRP A 277 2.00 16.87 28.62
C TRP A 277 1.46 17.83 27.55
N SER A 278 0.26 18.38 27.75
CA SER A 278 -0.37 19.30 26.80
C SER A 278 0.50 20.55 26.57
N ALA A 279 1.09 21.12 27.62
CA ALA A 279 2.02 22.23 27.49
C ALA A 279 3.25 21.87 26.63
N PHE A 280 3.86 20.71 26.89
CA PHE A 280 5.03 20.24 26.13
C PHE A 280 4.69 19.95 24.66
N LYS A 281 3.59 19.22 24.41
CA LYS A 281 3.08 18.91 23.06
C LYS A 281 2.83 20.18 22.26
N ASN A 282 2.12 21.14 22.86
CA ASN A 282 1.80 22.40 22.19
C ASN A 282 3.06 23.20 21.84
N GLN A 283 4.06 23.19 22.72
CA GLN A 283 5.34 23.84 22.45
C GLN A 283 6.11 23.17 21.30
N LEU A 284 6.16 21.84 21.26
CA LEU A 284 6.78 21.12 20.15
C LEU A 284 6.06 21.37 18.82
N ASN A 285 4.73 21.39 18.82
CA ASN A 285 3.94 21.70 17.64
C ASN A 285 4.14 23.14 17.16
N ARG A 286 4.27 24.09 18.08
CA ARG A 286 4.65 25.47 17.75
C ARG A 286 6.02 25.51 17.10
N ILE A 287 7.00 24.78 17.67
CA ILE A 287 8.36 24.74 17.10
C ILE A 287 8.35 24.19 15.67
N LEU A 288 7.58 23.13 15.45
CA LEU A 288 7.45 22.49 14.14
C LEU A 288 6.85 23.46 13.11
N ASN A 289 5.84 24.25 13.49
CA ASN A 289 5.17 25.18 12.58
C ASN A 289 5.97 26.47 12.33
N ASP A 290 6.61 27.02 13.36
CA ASP A 290 7.27 28.34 13.30
C ASP A 290 8.70 28.25 12.75
N PHE A 291 9.43 27.17 13.04
CA PHE A 291 10.88 27.08 12.79
C PHE A 291 11.29 25.96 11.81
N VAL A 292 10.36 25.12 11.35
CA VAL A 292 10.64 24.04 10.37
C VAL A 292 9.83 24.27 9.09
N PRO A 293 10.48 24.61 7.96
CA PRO A 293 9.76 24.94 6.73
C PRO A 293 9.07 23.71 6.11
N ARG A 294 7.91 23.93 5.49
CA ARG A 294 7.18 22.91 4.73
C ARG A 294 7.56 22.95 3.25
N ILE A 295 7.79 21.78 2.67
CA ILE A 295 8.04 21.60 1.24
C ILE A 295 6.95 20.73 0.61
N LYS A 296 6.50 21.13 -0.58
CA LYS A 296 5.57 20.34 -1.40
C LYS A 296 6.37 19.36 -2.24
N ILE A 297 6.24 18.07 -1.92
CA ILE A 297 6.81 17.02 -2.74
C ILE A 297 5.69 16.49 -3.65
N PRO A 298 5.87 16.47 -4.98
CA PRO A 298 4.92 15.80 -5.86
C PRO A 298 4.80 14.33 -5.42
N ASN A 299 3.58 13.78 -5.39
CA ASN A 299 3.39 12.35 -5.18
C ASN A 299 4.02 11.63 -6.36
N ASN A 300 5.29 11.27 -6.23
CA ASN A 300 6.06 10.83 -7.38
C ASN A 300 6.55 9.42 -7.14
N PRO A 301 5.99 8.44 -7.84
CA PRO A 301 6.73 7.29 -8.29
C PRO A 301 7.50 7.67 -9.57
N LEU A 302 8.23 8.79 -9.57
CA LEU A 302 9.21 8.98 -10.63
C LEU A 302 10.20 7.84 -10.51
N ARG A 303 10.47 7.21 -11.64
CA ARG A 303 11.41 6.11 -11.75
C ARG A 303 12.71 6.56 -11.10
N PRO A 304 13.42 5.70 -10.36
CA PRO A 304 14.64 6.10 -9.64
C PRO A 304 15.67 6.81 -10.54
N TRP A 305 15.71 6.44 -11.82
CA TRP A 305 16.57 7.01 -12.86
C TRP A 305 16.02 8.27 -13.56
N PHE A 306 14.76 8.64 -13.33
CA PHE A 306 14.14 9.77 -14.00
C PHE A 306 14.46 11.09 -13.29
N SER A 307 15.40 11.82 -13.86
CA SER A 307 15.91 13.08 -13.30
C SER A 307 15.12 14.31 -13.75
N LYS A 308 15.29 15.44 -13.05
CA LYS A 308 14.78 16.75 -13.49
C LYS A 308 15.30 17.13 -14.88
N LYS A 309 16.52 16.71 -15.24
CA LYS A 309 17.13 16.90 -16.57
C LYS A 309 16.32 16.20 -17.65
N LEU A 310 15.97 14.92 -17.45
CA LEU A 310 15.14 14.16 -18.39
C LEU A 310 13.74 14.77 -18.56
N LYS A 311 13.14 15.23 -17.47
CA LYS A 311 11.86 15.96 -17.52
C LYS A 311 11.93 17.21 -18.41
N SER A 312 13.02 17.98 -18.30
CA SER A 312 13.23 19.18 -19.11
C SER A 312 13.37 18.84 -20.60
N LEU A 313 14.13 17.79 -20.93
CA LEU A 313 14.31 17.32 -22.31
C LEU A 313 12.97 16.88 -22.94
N LEU A 314 12.17 16.09 -22.22
CA LEU A 314 10.85 15.66 -22.68
C LEU A 314 9.88 16.84 -22.87
N ASN A 315 9.89 17.81 -21.97
CA ASN A 315 9.09 19.03 -22.14
C ASN A 315 9.53 19.84 -23.37
N LYS A 316 10.83 19.89 -23.69
CA LYS A 316 11.33 20.53 -24.90
C LYS A 316 10.90 19.78 -26.15
N LYS A 317 11.00 18.44 -26.16
CA LYS A 317 10.50 17.58 -27.24
C LYS A 317 9.02 17.88 -27.53
N LYS A 318 8.18 17.95 -26.49
CA LYS A 318 6.76 18.32 -26.61
C LYS A 318 6.53 19.68 -27.29
N ARG A 319 7.29 20.71 -26.89
CA ARG A 319 7.16 22.04 -27.50
C ARG A 319 7.54 22.05 -28.97
N LEU A 320 8.56 21.27 -29.35
CA LEU A 320 8.99 21.15 -30.74
C LEU A 320 7.96 20.38 -31.58
N TYR A 321 7.35 19.35 -31.02
CA TYR A 321 6.25 18.62 -31.66
C TYR A 321 5.06 19.53 -31.96
N ASN A 322 4.59 20.26 -30.95
CA ASN A 322 3.47 21.20 -31.13
C ASN A 322 3.78 22.25 -32.20
N ARG A 323 5.02 22.77 -32.22
CA ARG A 323 5.46 23.70 -33.25
C ARG A 323 5.44 23.07 -34.64
N ALA A 324 5.98 21.86 -34.79
CA ALA A 324 6.01 21.15 -36.07
C ALA A 324 4.59 20.84 -36.58
N MET A 325 3.66 20.51 -35.68
CA MET A 325 2.24 20.34 -36.01
C MET A 325 1.57 21.65 -36.46
N GLU A 326 1.87 22.77 -35.78
CA GLU A 326 1.29 24.08 -36.11
C GLU A 326 1.83 24.66 -37.43
N SER A 327 3.13 24.49 -37.71
CA SER A 327 3.78 25.08 -38.88
C SER A 327 3.82 24.16 -40.10
N ASN A 328 3.74 22.84 -39.89
CA ASN A 328 3.77 21.79 -40.90
C ASN A 328 4.90 21.93 -41.94
N ASP A 329 6.08 22.38 -41.51
CA ASP A 329 7.26 22.58 -42.35
C ASP A 329 8.37 21.56 -42.03
N ASN A 330 9.17 21.20 -43.05
CA ASN A 330 10.23 20.19 -42.91
C ASN A 330 11.30 20.57 -41.88
N LEU A 331 11.64 21.86 -41.72
CA LEU A 331 12.64 22.31 -40.76
C LEU A 331 12.19 22.07 -39.32
N SER A 332 10.92 22.34 -39.02
CA SER A 332 10.35 22.08 -37.70
C SER A 332 10.25 20.59 -37.39
N TRP A 333 9.92 19.75 -38.38
CA TRP A 333 9.95 18.29 -38.25
C TRP A 333 11.37 17.74 -38.06
N ASP A 334 12.37 18.27 -38.75
CA ASP A 334 13.79 17.88 -38.57
C ASP A 334 14.33 18.26 -37.19
N LEU A 335 13.99 19.46 -36.71
CA LEU A 335 14.33 19.91 -35.35
C LEU A 335 13.65 19.04 -34.28
N TYR A 336 12.43 18.59 -34.53
CA TYR A 336 11.74 17.66 -33.66
C TYR A 336 12.41 16.28 -33.68
N ASN A 337 12.67 15.70 -34.85
CA ASN A 337 13.25 14.35 -35.01
C ASN A 337 14.65 14.23 -34.40
N SER A 338 15.49 15.26 -34.61
CA SER A 338 16.81 15.35 -33.97
C SER A 338 16.70 15.40 -32.44
N HIS A 339 15.79 16.21 -31.91
CA HIS A 339 15.57 16.26 -30.45
C HIS A 339 14.93 15.00 -29.87
N SER A 340 14.06 14.33 -30.63
CA SER A 340 13.46 13.04 -30.27
C SER A 340 14.53 11.97 -30.09
N SER A 341 15.49 11.90 -31.02
CA SER A 341 16.64 10.99 -30.98
C SER A 341 17.54 11.25 -29.77
N ILE A 342 17.84 12.53 -29.46
CA ILE A 342 18.61 12.92 -28.27
C ILE A 342 17.89 12.49 -26.98
N CYS A 343 16.57 12.68 -26.91
CA CYS A 343 15.79 12.28 -25.74
C CYS A 343 15.83 10.76 -25.53
N ALA A 344 15.65 9.97 -26.59
CA ALA A 344 15.72 8.51 -26.51
C ALA A 344 17.10 8.03 -26.02
N LEU A 345 18.18 8.62 -26.53
CA LEU A 345 19.55 8.29 -26.09
C LEU A 345 19.80 8.63 -24.61
N GLU A 346 19.40 9.81 -24.15
CA GLU A 346 19.60 10.22 -22.76
C GLU A 346 18.77 9.39 -21.77
N ILE A 347 17.55 8.99 -22.15
CA ILE A 347 16.73 8.06 -21.36
C ILE A 347 17.44 6.71 -21.22
N LYS A 348 17.90 6.14 -22.34
CA LYS A 348 18.63 4.86 -22.35
C LYS A 348 19.90 4.92 -21.51
N LYS A 349 20.65 6.02 -21.60
CA LYS A 349 21.87 6.27 -20.81
C LYS A 349 21.56 6.34 -19.31
N ALA A 350 20.57 7.14 -18.91
CA ALA A 350 20.20 7.28 -17.50
C ALA A 350 19.75 5.95 -16.88
N LYS A 351 18.97 5.16 -17.63
CA LYS A 351 18.55 3.82 -17.21
C LYS A 351 19.75 2.89 -17.04
N LYS A 352 20.66 2.83 -18.03
CA LYS A 352 21.86 1.98 -17.97
C LYS A 352 22.75 2.34 -16.78
N THR A 353 23.01 3.62 -16.55
CA THR A 353 23.80 4.10 -15.40
C THR A 353 23.14 3.71 -14.09
N PHE A 354 21.82 3.87 -13.95
CA PHE A 354 21.13 3.50 -12.72
C PHE A 354 21.23 2.00 -12.41
N TYR A 355 20.91 1.13 -13.37
CA TYR A 355 20.91 -0.31 -13.12
C TYR A 355 22.32 -0.89 -12.97
N ARG A 356 23.32 -0.34 -13.67
CA ARG A 356 24.71 -0.82 -13.61
C ARG A 356 25.48 -0.25 -12.41
N ASP A 357 25.32 1.03 -12.12
CA ASP A 357 26.19 1.76 -11.19
C ASP A 357 25.46 2.07 -9.87
N ASP A 358 24.27 2.66 -9.92
CA ASP A 358 23.57 3.16 -8.73
C ASP A 358 22.87 2.05 -7.93
N LEU A 359 22.30 1.06 -8.61
CA LEU A 359 21.48 0.01 -7.98
C LEU A 359 22.33 -0.84 -7.02
N HIS A 360 23.55 -1.22 -7.41
CA HIS A 360 24.45 -1.97 -6.51
C HIS A 360 24.84 -1.14 -5.26
N GLY A 361 25.02 0.18 -5.40
CA GLY A 361 25.25 1.07 -4.28
C GLY A 361 24.06 1.17 -3.31
N LEU A 362 22.83 0.99 -3.81
CA LEU A 362 21.63 0.96 -2.97
C LEU A 362 21.57 -0.28 -2.07
N LEU A 363 22.12 -1.43 -2.47
CA LEU A 363 22.13 -2.61 -1.62
C LEU A 363 22.91 -2.37 -0.32
N LYS A 364 24.05 -1.65 -0.40
CA LYS A 364 24.88 -1.32 0.77
C LYS A 364 24.31 -0.17 1.61
N SER A 365 23.78 0.86 0.96
CA SER A 365 23.34 2.09 1.64
C SER A 365 21.87 2.06 2.09
N ASN A 366 21.00 1.36 1.36
CA ASN A 366 19.57 1.29 1.64
C ASN A 366 18.93 0.03 1.01
N PRO A 367 19.10 -1.15 1.63
CA PRO A 367 18.55 -2.41 1.13
C PRO A 367 17.05 -2.34 0.83
N LYS A 368 16.27 -1.59 1.64
CA LYS A 368 14.83 -1.43 1.42
C LYS A 368 14.51 -0.70 0.11
N LYS A 369 15.26 0.35 -0.24
CA LYS A 369 15.09 1.02 -1.54
C LYS A 369 15.51 0.13 -2.70
N PHE A 370 16.58 -0.64 -2.54
CA PHE A 370 17.03 -1.62 -3.53
C PHE A 370 15.94 -2.65 -3.80
N TRP A 371 15.43 -3.30 -2.75
CA TRP A 371 14.35 -4.29 -2.88
C TRP A 371 13.06 -3.68 -3.42
N ASN A 372 12.71 -2.44 -3.06
CA ASN A 372 11.57 -1.75 -3.68
C ASN A 372 11.79 -1.44 -5.18
N CYS A 373 13.04 -1.38 -5.67
CA CYS A 373 13.32 -1.19 -7.09
C CYS A 373 13.24 -2.51 -7.87
N ILE A 374 13.65 -3.63 -7.26
CA ILE A 374 13.65 -4.96 -7.87
C ILE A 374 12.28 -5.64 -7.73
N ASN A 375 11.78 -5.67 -6.51
CA ASN A 375 10.49 -6.20 -6.11
C ASN A 375 9.65 -5.02 -5.60
N PRO A 376 9.15 -4.13 -6.50
CA PRO A 376 8.24 -3.09 -6.06
C PRO A 376 7.12 -3.76 -5.26
N PRO A 377 6.79 -3.24 -4.07
CA PRO A 377 5.65 -3.76 -3.32
C PRO A 377 4.47 -3.73 -4.27
N LYS A 378 3.64 -4.80 -4.27
CA LYS A 378 2.39 -4.83 -5.04
C LYS A 378 1.76 -3.46 -4.84
N THR A 379 1.80 -2.61 -5.87
CA THR A 379 1.11 -1.33 -5.89
C THR A 379 -0.26 -1.72 -5.46
N SER A 380 -0.68 -1.31 -4.26
CA SER A 380 -1.95 -1.73 -3.69
C SER A 380 -2.97 -1.54 -4.79
N SER A 381 -3.34 -2.65 -5.44
CA SER A 381 -4.45 -2.71 -6.36
C SER A 381 -5.52 -2.01 -5.57
N ASN A 382 -5.95 -0.83 -6.05
CA ASN A 382 -6.90 0.06 -5.38
C ASN A 382 -7.71 -0.78 -4.42
N ARG A 383 -7.44 -0.72 -3.10
CA ARG A 383 -7.96 -1.68 -2.12
C ARG A 383 -9.47 -1.55 -2.14
N SER A 384 -10.12 -2.24 -3.06
CA SER A 384 -11.51 -2.03 -3.38
C SER A 384 -12.23 -3.05 -2.55
N PHE A 385 -12.36 -2.74 -1.27
CA PHE A 385 -13.38 -3.36 -0.44
C PHE A 385 -14.71 -2.98 -1.08
N THR A 386 -15.55 -3.96 -1.34
CA THR A 386 -16.90 -3.76 -1.85
C THR A 386 -17.87 -3.88 -0.69
N ASN A 387 -18.90 -3.04 -0.68
CA ASN A 387 -20.04 -3.21 0.22
C ASN A 387 -20.88 -4.43 -0.22
N ALA A 388 -21.90 -4.77 0.57
CA ALA A 388 -22.80 -5.90 0.28
C ALA A 388 -23.53 -5.79 -1.08
N GLU A 389 -23.57 -4.60 -1.68
CA GLU A 389 -24.19 -4.33 -2.99
C GLU A 389 -23.18 -4.38 -4.16
N GLY A 390 -21.92 -4.72 -3.89
CA GLY A 390 -20.85 -4.77 -4.89
C GLY A 390 -20.22 -3.41 -5.24
N ASN A 391 -20.60 -2.33 -4.56
CA ASN A 391 -20.04 -0.99 -4.74
C ASN A 391 -18.75 -0.80 -3.94
N ARG A 392 -17.75 -0.10 -4.50
CA ARG A 392 -16.48 0.18 -3.80
C ARG A 392 -16.70 1.09 -2.58
N CYS A 393 -16.26 0.64 -1.42
CA CYS A 393 -16.22 1.43 -0.19
C CYS A 393 -15.29 2.64 -0.33
N THR A 394 -15.71 3.75 0.26
CA THR A 394 -14.86 4.92 0.48
C THR A 394 -13.73 4.60 1.46
N ASP A 395 -12.68 5.44 1.50
CA ASP A 395 -11.58 5.28 2.46
C ASP A 395 -12.08 5.32 3.92
N LEU A 396 -13.12 6.12 4.19
CA LEU A 396 -13.74 6.24 5.52
C LEU A 396 -14.55 4.98 5.89
N GLU A 397 -15.40 4.49 4.98
CA GLU A 397 -16.14 3.23 5.18
C GLU A 397 -15.18 2.06 5.37
N THR A 398 -14.12 2.00 4.57
CA THR A 398 -13.07 0.99 4.70
C THR A 398 -12.41 1.05 6.06
N ALA A 399 -12.08 2.26 6.55
CA ALA A 399 -11.49 2.44 7.88
C ALA A 399 -12.44 1.97 8.99
N ASN A 400 -13.74 2.29 8.91
CA ASN A 400 -14.74 1.83 9.88
C ASN A 400 -14.88 0.30 9.88
N ASN A 401 -14.99 -0.33 8.70
CA ASN A 401 -15.11 -1.80 8.59
C ASN A 401 -13.89 -2.52 9.19
N PHE A 402 -12.67 -1.99 8.98
CA PHE A 402 -11.48 -2.51 9.64
C PHE A 402 -11.54 -2.35 11.16
N ASN A 403 -12.02 -1.19 11.63
CA ASN A 403 -12.07 -0.91 13.06
C ASN A 403 -13.07 -1.83 13.77
N GLU A 404 -14.24 -2.07 13.16
CA GLU A 404 -15.23 -3.05 13.63
C GLU A 404 -14.62 -4.45 13.68
N CYS A 405 -14.05 -4.94 12.58
CA CYS A 405 -13.41 -6.25 12.49
C CYS A 405 -12.32 -6.47 13.54
N PHE A 406 -11.47 -5.47 13.79
CA PHE A 406 -10.41 -5.58 14.81
C PHE A 406 -10.95 -5.49 16.25
N SER A 407 -12.10 -4.85 16.45
CA SER A 407 -12.72 -4.75 17.78
C SER A 407 -13.49 -5.99 18.21
N GLU A 408 -13.98 -6.79 17.26
CA GLU A 408 -14.70 -8.05 17.52
C GLU A 408 -13.81 -9.12 18.19
N VAL A 409 -12.49 -8.96 18.12
CA VAL A 409 -11.50 -9.90 18.65
C VAL A 409 -11.37 -9.82 20.16
N PHE A 410 -11.79 -8.69 20.74
CA PHE A 410 -11.52 -8.43 22.15
C PHE A 410 -12.28 -9.41 23.05
N THR A 411 -11.57 -9.90 24.07
CA THR A 411 -12.08 -10.84 25.05
C THR A 411 -12.89 -10.10 26.10
N ASN A 412 -14.10 -10.60 26.38
CA ASN A 412 -14.88 -10.16 27.54
C ASN A 412 -14.49 -11.01 28.75
N GLU A 413 -14.07 -10.38 29.83
CA GLU A 413 -13.61 -11.09 31.03
C GLU A 413 -14.76 -11.71 31.82
N SER A 414 -14.55 -12.96 32.25
CA SER A 414 -15.43 -13.69 33.15
C SER A 414 -14.97 -13.52 34.61
N PHE A 415 -15.91 -13.31 35.53
CA PHE A 415 -15.64 -13.17 36.96
C PHE A 415 -16.36 -14.27 37.79
N PRO A 416 -15.84 -14.67 38.96
CA PRO A 416 -14.62 -14.17 39.62
C PRO A 416 -13.32 -14.61 38.91
N LEU A 417 -12.23 -13.88 39.16
CA LEU A 417 -10.91 -14.27 38.65
C LEU A 417 -10.48 -15.59 39.32
N PRO A 418 -9.78 -16.48 38.60
CA PRO A 418 -9.23 -17.69 39.21
C PRO A 418 -8.21 -17.32 40.29
N SER A 419 -8.12 -18.15 41.34
CA SER A 419 -7.09 -17.99 42.37
C SER A 419 -5.71 -18.22 41.76
N CYS A 420 -4.80 -17.26 41.96
CA CYS A 420 -3.39 -17.45 41.64
C CYS A 420 -2.69 -18.11 42.83
N GLU A 421 -2.25 -19.36 42.66
CA GLU A 421 -1.50 -20.09 43.70
C GLU A 421 0.02 -19.83 43.63
N LEU A 422 0.47 -19.01 42.68
CA LEU A 422 1.89 -18.71 42.48
C LEU A 422 2.33 -17.60 43.43
N THR A 423 3.02 -17.98 44.51
CA THR A 423 3.78 -17.04 45.36
C THR A 423 5.24 -17.08 44.97
N TYR A 424 5.78 -15.95 44.52
CA TYR A 424 7.20 -15.82 44.17
C TYR A 424 7.98 -15.30 45.38
N ASP A 425 8.92 -16.10 45.89
CA ASP A 425 9.89 -15.68 46.91
C ASP A 425 11.13 -15.09 46.23
N HIS A 426 10.94 -13.90 45.66
CA HIS A 426 11.97 -13.17 44.92
C HIS A 426 12.14 -11.77 45.48
N ALA A 427 13.27 -11.14 45.12
CA ALA A 427 13.57 -9.77 45.51
C ALA A 427 12.43 -8.81 45.08
N PHE A 428 12.32 -7.67 45.76
CA PHE A 428 11.33 -6.65 45.42
C PHE A 428 11.88 -5.71 44.34
N LEU A 429 11.10 -5.47 43.28
CA LEU A 429 11.43 -4.45 42.28
C LEU A 429 11.08 -3.06 42.82
N ASP A 430 12.12 -2.35 43.26
CA ASP A 430 12.02 -0.99 43.79
C ASP A 430 11.45 0.02 42.78
N LYS A 431 11.00 1.16 43.31
CA LYS A 431 10.48 2.29 42.55
C LYS A 431 11.46 2.75 41.47
N ILE A 432 10.95 2.89 40.25
CA ILE A 432 11.73 3.36 39.10
C ILE A 432 12.07 4.85 39.25
N THR A 433 13.34 5.19 39.02
CA THR A 433 13.81 6.58 38.97
C THR A 433 14.18 6.95 37.53
N VAL A 434 13.65 8.09 37.06
CA VAL A 434 13.86 8.54 35.69
C VAL A 434 14.96 9.59 35.62
N CYS A 435 15.97 9.35 34.79
CA CYS A 435 17.09 10.27 34.57
C CYS A 435 17.05 10.89 33.17
N SER A 436 17.14 12.23 33.08
CA SER A 436 17.21 12.96 31.81
C SER A 436 18.31 12.45 30.86
N ARG A 437 19.50 12.14 31.39
CA ARG A 437 20.60 11.56 30.57
C ARG A 437 20.22 10.22 29.95
N GLY A 438 19.46 9.39 30.67
CA GLY A 438 18.93 8.12 30.15
C GLY A 438 17.94 8.36 29.01
N ILE A 439 17.02 9.30 29.20
CA ILE A 439 16.05 9.70 28.17
C ILE A 439 16.76 10.22 26.91
N GLY A 440 17.80 11.05 27.07
CA GLY A 440 18.60 11.56 25.96
C GLY A 440 19.21 10.45 25.10
N LYS A 441 19.81 9.44 25.74
CA LYS A 441 20.35 8.25 25.03
C LYS A 441 19.28 7.48 24.27
N ILE A 442 18.08 7.32 24.86
CA ILE A 442 16.96 6.66 24.17
C ILE A 442 16.56 7.48 22.94
N ILE A 443 16.40 8.80 23.07
CA ILE A 443 16.05 9.70 21.95
C ILE A 443 17.08 9.61 20.83
N GLU A 444 18.39 9.61 21.15
CA GLU A 444 19.47 9.47 20.17
C GLU A 444 19.38 8.13 19.41
N GLY A 445 19.03 7.05 20.10
CA GLY A 445 18.86 5.70 19.54
C GLY A 445 17.60 5.52 18.68
N LEU A 446 16.61 6.42 18.75
CA LEU A 446 15.35 6.26 18.02
C LEU A 446 15.56 6.25 16.48
N PRO A 447 14.83 5.42 15.73
CA PRO A 447 14.94 5.37 14.28
C PRO A 447 14.32 6.62 13.62
N TYR A 448 15.06 7.25 12.69
CA TYR A 448 14.66 8.50 12.01
C TYR A 448 13.36 8.44 11.18
N ARG A 449 12.83 7.25 10.91
CA ARG A 449 11.71 7.01 10.00
C ARG A 449 10.45 6.49 10.69
N SER A 450 10.37 6.59 12.01
CA SER A 450 9.16 6.21 12.74
C SER A 450 7.99 7.13 12.41
N SER A 451 6.83 6.53 12.19
CA SER A 451 5.57 7.25 12.06
C SER A 451 5.12 7.75 13.44
N PRO A 452 4.65 9.01 13.56
CA PRO A 452 4.11 9.52 14.82
C PRO A 452 2.75 8.88 15.13
N GLY A 453 2.35 8.94 16.40
CA GLY A 453 0.99 8.64 16.84
C GLY A 453 0.02 9.78 16.54
N ILE A 454 -1.08 9.86 17.30
CA ILE A 454 -2.09 10.92 17.13
C ILE A 454 -1.58 12.31 17.55
N ASP A 455 -0.55 12.36 18.40
CA ASP A 455 0.09 13.59 18.88
C ASP A 455 0.88 14.36 17.82
N GLY A 456 1.20 13.74 16.68
CA GLY A 456 2.00 14.32 15.60
C GLY A 456 3.50 14.47 15.89
N ILE A 457 3.98 14.04 17.07
CA ILE A 457 5.38 14.16 17.50
C ILE A 457 6.19 13.04 16.87
N ASN A 458 7.11 13.40 15.96
CA ASN A 458 7.98 12.45 15.30
C ASN A 458 9.41 12.45 15.88
N THR A 459 10.16 11.39 15.57
CA THR A 459 11.54 11.21 16.05
C THR A 459 12.48 12.35 15.65
N LYS A 460 12.29 12.96 14.47
CA LYS A 460 13.17 14.03 14.00
C LYS A 460 13.03 15.28 14.87
N LEU A 461 11.80 15.60 15.27
CA LEU A 461 11.53 16.73 16.16
C LEU A 461 12.15 16.49 17.54
N LEU A 462 11.96 15.30 18.12
CA LEU A 462 12.56 14.95 19.42
C LEU A 462 14.08 14.98 19.39
N LYS A 463 14.72 14.50 18.31
CA LYS A 463 16.18 14.59 18.15
C LYS A 463 16.66 16.04 18.00
N LEU A 464 15.88 16.88 17.32
CA LEU A 464 16.19 18.31 17.14
C LEU A 464 16.15 19.08 18.46
N THR A 465 15.24 18.72 19.37
CA THR A 465 15.05 19.36 20.68
C THR A 465 15.60 18.53 21.84
N GLN A 466 16.43 17.52 21.57
CA GLN A 466 16.77 16.44 22.51
C GLN A 466 17.24 16.94 23.88
N PRO A 467 18.18 17.89 24.01
CA PRO A 467 18.68 18.30 25.32
C PRO A 467 17.55 18.73 26.25
N PHE A 468 16.69 19.64 25.79
CA PHE A 468 15.57 20.17 26.56
C PHE A 468 14.41 19.17 26.68
N SER A 469 14.13 18.42 25.61
CA SER A 469 13.09 17.39 25.66
C SER A 469 13.41 16.29 26.66
N SER A 470 14.70 15.98 26.87
CA SER A 470 15.11 14.95 27.84
C SER A 470 14.82 15.38 29.27
N ASP A 471 15.08 16.65 29.61
CA ASP A 471 14.81 17.21 30.93
C ASP A 471 13.30 17.25 31.23
N ILE A 472 12.52 17.80 30.29
CA ILE A 472 11.06 17.91 30.43
C ILE A 472 10.41 16.54 30.54
N LEU A 473 10.81 15.60 29.68
CA LEU A 473 10.26 14.25 29.68
C LEU A 473 10.65 13.49 30.95
N ALA A 474 11.86 13.66 31.49
CA ALA A 474 12.25 13.02 32.74
C ALA A 474 11.36 13.46 33.91
N LEU A 475 11.07 14.76 34.02
CA LEU A 475 10.13 15.28 35.03
C LEU A 475 8.72 14.70 34.83
N LEU A 476 8.21 14.77 33.59
CA LEU A 476 6.87 14.27 33.25
C LEU A 476 6.71 12.77 33.52
N TYR A 477 7.73 11.97 33.16
CA TYR A 477 7.72 10.53 33.38
C TYR A 477 7.79 10.17 34.86
N GLN A 478 8.62 10.88 35.64
CA GLN A 478 8.67 10.67 37.09
C GLN A 478 7.31 10.96 37.73
N GLN A 479 6.67 12.08 37.37
CA GLN A 479 5.32 12.41 37.83
C GLN A 479 4.29 11.36 37.41
N SER A 480 4.33 10.92 36.14
CA SER A 480 3.43 9.90 35.59
C SER A 480 3.53 8.58 36.36
N LEU A 481 4.74 8.11 36.66
CA LEU A 481 4.96 6.88 37.44
C LEU A 481 4.50 7.02 38.90
N GLU A 482 4.72 8.18 39.51
CA GLU A 482 4.33 8.45 40.91
C GLU A 482 2.83 8.55 41.12
N GLU A 483 2.14 9.22 40.21
CA GLU A 483 0.68 9.38 40.25
C GLU A 483 -0.06 8.19 39.64
N GLY A 484 0.65 7.31 38.92
CA GLY A 484 0.06 6.23 38.13
C GLY A 484 -0.73 6.71 36.92
N ASN A 485 -0.66 7.99 36.54
CA ASN A 485 -1.49 8.59 35.49
C ASN A 485 -0.75 8.69 34.14
N LEU A 486 -1.47 8.54 33.03
CA LEU A 486 -0.95 8.73 31.68
C LEU A 486 -1.77 9.79 30.93
N PRO A 487 -1.13 10.61 30.08
CA PRO A 487 -1.84 11.48 29.16
C PRO A 487 -2.78 10.72 28.21
N ASN A 488 -3.90 11.33 27.85
CA ASN A 488 -4.92 10.74 26.99
C ASN A 488 -4.39 10.39 25.59
N ASP A 489 -3.48 11.21 25.04
CA ASP A 489 -2.85 10.93 23.73
C ASP A 489 -2.04 9.63 23.73
N TRP A 490 -1.54 9.18 24.90
CA TRP A 490 -0.76 7.95 25.03
C TRP A 490 -1.66 6.71 25.14
N LYS A 491 -2.93 6.92 25.52
CA LYS A 491 -3.99 5.89 25.61
C LYS A 491 -4.72 5.66 24.29
N HIS A 492 -4.55 6.54 23.30
CA HIS A 492 -5.13 6.38 21.97
C HIS A 492 -4.13 5.76 20.97
N ALA A 493 -4.55 4.74 20.23
CA ALA A 493 -3.76 4.07 19.20
C ALA A 493 -4.29 4.36 17.79
N LYS A 494 -3.44 4.86 16.90
CA LYS A 494 -3.76 4.97 15.47
C LYS A 494 -3.39 3.67 14.76
N ILE A 495 -4.37 2.90 14.34
CA ILE A 495 -4.18 1.57 13.72
C ILE A 495 -3.93 1.71 12.22
N ILE A 496 -2.87 1.06 11.73
CA ILE A 496 -2.57 0.93 10.30
C ILE A 496 -2.74 -0.55 9.89
N PRO A 497 -3.71 -0.89 9.04
CA PRO A 497 -3.90 -2.25 8.56
C PRO A 497 -2.75 -2.67 7.63
N VAL A 498 -2.04 -3.74 8.00
CA VAL A 498 -0.95 -4.32 7.22
C VAL A 498 -1.35 -5.72 6.74
N HIS A 499 -1.36 -5.94 5.43
CA HIS A 499 -1.71 -7.24 4.86
C HIS A 499 -0.70 -8.31 5.27
N LYS A 500 -1.19 -9.44 5.79
CA LYS A 500 -0.38 -10.60 6.22
C LYS A 500 -0.15 -11.55 5.03
N SER A 501 -1.22 -12.16 4.52
CA SER A 501 -1.21 -13.18 3.46
C SER A 501 -2.64 -13.42 2.93
N GLY A 502 -2.80 -14.21 1.87
CA GLY A 502 -4.13 -14.55 1.32
C GLY A 502 -4.78 -13.41 0.53
N ASP A 503 -6.10 -13.48 0.36
CA ASP A 503 -6.89 -12.51 -0.40
C ASP A 503 -6.84 -11.12 0.25
N THR A 504 -6.58 -10.10 -0.57
CA THR A 504 -6.54 -8.68 -0.18
C THR A 504 -7.91 -8.05 0.03
N SER A 505 -8.99 -8.70 -0.41
CA SER A 505 -10.35 -8.23 -0.17
C SER A 505 -10.88 -8.59 1.23
N CYS A 506 -10.29 -9.62 1.86
CA CYS A 506 -10.71 -10.10 3.17
C CYS A 506 -10.05 -9.30 4.31
N LEU A 507 -10.87 -8.70 5.19
CA LEU A 507 -10.41 -7.89 6.33
C LEU A 507 -9.58 -8.71 7.34
N ASN A 508 -9.91 -9.99 7.54
CA ASN A 508 -9.22 -10.91 8.46
C ASN A 508 -7.76 -11.20 8.07
N ASN A 509 -7.38 -10.92 6.82
CA ASN A 509 -6.02 -11.12 6.31
C ASN A 509 -5.09 -9.93 6.62
N TYR A 510 -5.51 -9.00 7.47
CA TYR A 510 -4.75 -7.82 7.87
C TYR A 510 -4.43 -7.84 9.36
N ARG A 511 -3.25 -7.32 9.72
CA ARG A 511 -2.81 -7.10 11.09
C ARG A 511 -3.04 -5.64 11.52
N PRO A 512 -3.55 -5.40 12.73
CA PRO A 512 -3.74 -4.06 13.28
C PRO A 512 -2.44 -3.50 13.91
N ILE A 513 -1.60 -2.84 13.11
CA ILE A 513 -0.37 -2.22 13.67
C ILE A 513 -0.72 -0.92 14.40
N SER A 514 -0.48 -0.87 15.71
CA SER A 514 -0.73 0.30 16.54
C SER A 514 0.41 1.31 16.48
N LEU A 515 0.13 2.51 15.95
CA LEU A 515 0.99 3.68 16.08
C LEU A 515 0.64 4.43 17.37
N THR A 516 1.41 4.15 18.44
CA THR A 516 1.35 4.88 19.71
C THR A 516 2.30 6.09 19.72
N SER A 517 2.07 7.00 20.67
CA SER A 517 2.92 8.17 20.92
C SER A 517 4.40 7.77 21.10
N ILE A 518 5.31 8.47 20.40
CA ILE A 518 6.75 8.21 20.54
C ILE A 518 7.24 8.55 21.95
N PRO A 519 6.85 9.70 22.56
CA PRO A 519 7.10 9.94 23.98
C PRO A 519 6.57 8.86 24.91
N CYS A 520 5.42 8.23 24.63
CA CYS A 520 4.98 7.07 25.41
C CYS A 520 5.97 5.90 25.29
N LYS A 521 6.40 5.55 24.06
CA LYS A 521 7.38 4.47 23.82
C LYS A 521 8.71 4.67 24.54
N ILE A 522 9.15 5.92 24.73
CA ILE A 522 10.37 6.21 25.49
C ILE A 522 10.19 5.80 26.96
N LEU A 523 9.06 6.13 27.59
CA LEU A 523 8.76 5.69 28.95
C LEU A 523 8.59 4.18 29.02
N GLU A 524 7.92 3.58 28.04
CA GLU A 524 7.83 2.13 27.92
C GLU A 524 9.23 1.47 27.87
N HIS A 525 10.20 2.03 27.15
CA HIS A 525 11.58 1.54 27.13
C HIS A 525 12.25 1.60 28.51
N VAL A 526 12.03 2.68 29.27
CA VAL A 526 12.55 2.82 30.64
C VAL A 526 11.95 1.75 31.54
N ILE A 527 10.63 1.58 31.50
CA ILE A 527 9.94 0.56 32.31
C ILE A 527 10.38 -0.84 31.90
N TYR A 528 10.43 -1.12 30.60
CA TYR A 528 10.86 -2.38 30.04
C TYR A 528 12.25 -2.77 30.55
N SER A 529 13.22 -1.85 30.56
CA SER A 529 14.58 -2.18 31.00
C SER A 529 14.64 -2.58 32.48
N HIS A 530 13.79 -2.01 33.33
CA HIS A 530 13.75 -2.40 34.75
C HIS A 530 13.05 -3.75 34.92
N ILE A 531 11.88 -3.94 34.31
CA ILE A 531 11.11 -5.18 34.43
C ILE A 531 11.87 -6.36 33.83
N ILE A 532 12.48 -6.22 32.64
CA ILE A 532 13.19 -7.34 32.00
C ILE A 532 14.42 -7.76 32.81
N ASN A 533 15.17 -6.81 33.39
CA ASN A 533 16.31 -7.14 34.24
C ASN A 533 15.86 -7.89 35.48
N PHE A 534 14.81 -7.40 36.15
CA PHE A 534 14.19 -8.06 37.29
C PHE A 534 13.73 -9.48 36.97
N VAL A 535 13.02 -9.65 35.85
CA VAL A 535 12.48 -10.93 35.40
C VAL A 535 13.59 -11.94 35.08
N LEU A 536 14.71 -11.49 34.51
CA LEU A 536 15.85 -12.34 34.19
C LEU A 536 16.70 -12.67 35.43
N GLU A 537 16.95 -11.71 36.32
CA GLU A 537 17.74 -11.92 37.54
C GLU A 537 17.08 -12.90 38.51
N ASN A 538 15.74 -12.94 38.52
CA ASN A 538 14.97 -13.85 39.36
C ASN A 538 14.52 -15.12 38.62
N ASN A 539 14.97 -15.37 37.38
CA ASN A 539 14.59 -16.53 36.57
C ASN A 539 13.08 -16.77 36.48
N ILE A 540 12.29 -15.70 36.37
CA ILE A 540 10.82 -15.78 36.38
C ILE A 540 10.30 -16.44 35.09
N LEU A 541 10.94 -16.21 33.94
CA LEU A 541 10.47 -16.76 32.66
C LEU A 541 10.80 -18.24 32.51
N PHE A 542 9.83 -19.01 32.02
CA PHE A 542 10.00 -20.40 31.64
C PHE A 542 11.21 -20.59 30.72
N GLU A 543 12.05 -21.58 31.03
CA GLU A 543 13.32 -21.80 30.32
C GLU A 543 13.11 -22.08 28.83
N GLY A 544 12.11 -22.89 28.49
CA GLY A 544 11.76 -23.27 27.12
C GLY A 544 11.05 -22.17 26.30
N GLN A 545 10.85 -20.96 26.86
CA GLN A 545 10.39 -19.80 26.10
C GLN A 545 11.57 -19.10 25.42
N HIS A 546 11.56 -19.04 24.09
CA HIS A 546 12.63 -18.45 23.29
C HIS A 546 12.22 -17.13 22.61
N GLY A 547 10.92 -16.84 22.52
CA GLY A 547 10.39 -15.63 21.92
C GLY A 547 10.75 -14.38 22.72
N PHE A 548 11.14 -13.32 22.02
CA PHE A 548 11.50 -12.00 22.58
C PHE A 548 12.55 -11.98 23.70
N ARG A 549 13.34 -13.04 23.86
CA ARG A 549 14.41 -13.10 24.87
C ARG A 549 15.76 -12.81 24.24
N LYS A 550 16.60 -12.07 24.97
CA LYS A 550 17.98 -11.80 24.56
C LYS A 550 18.78 -13.10 24.55
N GLY A 551 19.46 -13.38 23.44
CA GLY A 551 20.31 -14.58 23.30
C GLY A 551 19.56 -15.86 22.91
N LYS A 552 18.24 -15.81 22.74
CA LYS A 552 17.43 -16.90 22.19
C LYS A 552 16.84 -16.48 20.85
N SER A 553 16.60 -17.44 19.96
CA SER A 553 16.03 -17.22 18.63
C SER A 553 15.15 -18.40 18.20
N CYS A 554 14.52 -18.28 17.03
CA CYS A 554 13.74 -19.37 16.46
C CYS A 554 14.66 -20.57 16.17
N GLU A 555 15.87 -20.30 15.69
CA GLU A 555 16.89 -21.31 15.42
C GLU A 555 17.34 -22.03 16.68
N THR A 556 17.52 -21.32 17.82
CA THR A 556 17.90 -22.00 19.06
C THR A 556 16.77 -22.89 19.59
N GLN A 557 15.50 -22.48 19.41
CA GLN A 557 14.35 -23.30 19.83
C GLN A 557 14.25 -24.57 18.97
N LEU A 558 14.34 -24.38 17.65
CA LEU A 558 14.30 -25.46 16.68
C LEU A 558 15.47 -26.44 16.88
N PHE A 559 16.68 -25.94 17.15
CA PHE A 559 17.83 -26.79 17.41
C PHE A 559 17.61 -27.70 18.61
N GLU A 560 17.12 -27.15 19.72
CA GLU A 560 16.83 -27.94 20.92
C GLU A 560 15.70 -28.97 20.65
N LEU A 561 14.61 -28.59 19.97
CA LEU A 561 13.54 -29.52 19.58
C LEU A 561 14.07 -30.67 18.71
N VAL A 562 14.81 -30.33 17.65
CA VAL A 562 15.33 -31.31 16.70
C VAL A 562 16.33 -32.25 17.37
N THR A 563 17.12 -31.76 18.32
CA THR A 563 18.04 -32.59 19.11
C THR A 563 17.29 -33.67 19.87
N ASP A 564 16.25 -33.30 20.62
CA ASP A 564 15.43 -34.26 21.37
C ASP A 564 14.77 -35.30 20.46
N LEU A 565 14.29 -34.87 19.28
CA LEU A 565 13.72 -35.77 18.28
C LEU A 565 14.77 -36.75 17.74
N TYR A 566 15.99 -36.29 17.45
CA TYR A 566 17.07 -37.16 17.00
C TYR A 566 17.49 -38.17 18.06
N GLU A 567 17.56 -37.78 19.33
CA GLU A 567 17.87 -38.70 20.43
C GLU A 567 16.83 -39.82 20.57
N ASN A 568 15.55 -39.48 20.43
CA ASN A 568 14.46 -40.46 20.45
C ASN A 568 14.51 -41.40 19.24
N VAL A 569 14.74 -40.86 18.03
CA VAL A 569 14.91 -41.66 16.81
C VAL A 569 16.12 -42.59 16.92
N HIS A 570 17.25 -42.10 17.44
CA HIS A 570 18.45 -42.91 17.67
C HIS A 570 18.19 -44.06 18.64
N SER A 571 17.34 -43.82 19.64
CA SER A 571 16.90 -44.83 20.59
C SER A 571 15.83 -45.79 20.05
N LEU A 572 15.44 -45.66 18.77
CA LEU A 572 14.35 -46.41 18.13
C LEU A 572 12.99 -46.22 18.83
N GLN A 573 12.72 -45.00 19.29
CA GLN A 573 11.52 -44.65 20.05
C GLN A 573 10.63 -43.72 19.24
N GLN A 574 9.32 -43.90 19.35
CA GLN A 574 8.34 -43.00 18.74
C GLN A 574 8.28 -41.69 19.56
N THR A 575 8.03 -40.57 18.88
CA THR A 575 7.71 -39.29 19.51
C THR A 575 6.49 -38.70 18.81
N ASP A 576 5.47 -38.36 19.59
CA ASP A 576 4.29 -37.66 19.10
C ASP A 576 4.44 -36.17 19.38
N ILE A 577 4.00 -35.33 18.43
CA ILE A 577 4.17 -33.87 18.46
C ILE A 577 2.84 -33.19 18.13
N ILE A 578 2.49 -32.16 18.90
CA ILE A 578 1.34 -31.29 18.71
C ILE A 578 1.82 -29.86 18.52
N PHE A 579 1.41 -29.25 17.41
CA PHE A 579 1.64 -27.84 17.13
C PHE A 579 0.37 -27.04 17.48
N LEU A 580 0.50 -26.09 18.39
CA LEU A 580 -0.60 -25.25 18.86
C LEU A 580 -0.45 -23.84 18.26
N ASP A 581 -1.52 -23.37 17.60
CA ASP A 581 -1.62 -22.02 17.02
C ASP A 581 -2.70 -21.23 17.75
N PHE A 582 -2.29 -20.17 18.45
CA PHE A 582 -3.22 -19.29 19.17
C PHE A 582 -3.79 -18.23 18.23
N SER A 583 -5.10 -18.29 18.02
CA SER A 583 -5.80 -17.28 17.25
C SER A 583 -5.70 -15.91 17.92
N ARG A 584 -4.99 -14.98 17.26
CA ARG A 584 -4.93 -13.54 17.64
C ARG A 584 -4.45 -13.31 19.09
N ALA A 585 -3.46 -14.10 19.52
CA ALA A 585 -2.99 -14.18 20.90
C ALA A 585 -2.76 -12.81 21.59
N PHE A 586 -2.09 -11.88 20.91
CA PHE A 586 -1.79 -10.55 21.45
C PHE A 586 -3.03 -9.68 21.68
N ASP A 587 -4.07 -9.82 20.86
CA ASP A 587 -5.28 -9.01 20.93
C ASP A 587 -6.28 -9.55 21.98
N CYS A 588 -6.16 -10.83 22.34
CA CYS A 588 -7.07 -11.52 23.26
C CYS A 588 -6.61 -11.54 24.73
N VAL A 589 -5.43 -11.01 25.08
CA VAL A 589 -4.92 -11.04 26.46
C VAL A 589 -5.87 -10.30 27.43
N PRO A 590 -6.50 -10.98 28.40
CA PRO A 590 -7.43 -10.32 29.31
C PRO A 590 -6.71 -9.42 30.32
N HIS A 591 -7.14 -8.17 30.44
CA HIS A 591 -6.42 -7.15 31.21
C HIS A 591 -6.43 -7.44 32.72
N GLN A 592 -7.58 -7.78 33.31
CA GLN A 592 -7.62 -8.06 34.76
C GLN A 592 -6.81 -9.30 35.11
N ARG A 593 -6.81 -10.35 34.29
CA ARG A 593 -5.97 -11.54 34.51
C ARG A 593 -4.47 -11.23 34.42
N LEU A 594 -4.05 -10.42 33.45
CA LEU A 594 -2.65 -9.97 33.35
C LEU A 594 -2.25 -9.12 34.56
N LEU A 595 -3.11 -8.19 34.98
CA LEU A 595 -2.86 -7.36 36.17
C LEU A 595 -2.78 -8.18 37.45
N HIS A 596 -3.66 -9.17 37.61
CA HIS A 596 -3.61 -10.08 38.75
C HIS A 596 -2.28 -10.84 38.81
N LYS A 597 -1.75 -11.30 37.66
CA LYS A 597 -0.41 -11.91 37.60
C LYS A 597 0.70 -10.93 37.99
N LEU A 598 0.64 -9.69 37.49
CA LEU A 598 1.64 -8.67 37.83
C LEU A 598 1.62 -8.34 39.33
N GLU A 599 0.46 -8.36 39.98
CA GLU A 599 0.31 -8.15 41.43
C GLU A 599 0.91 -9.29 42.26
N THR A 600 1.02 -10.50 41.70
CA THR A 600 1.75 -11.60 42.34
C THR A 600 3.27 -11.51 42.20
N LEU A 601 3.76 -10.65 41.30
CA LEU A 601 5.18 -10.33 41.23
C LEU A 601 5.48 -9.27 42.29
N ASN A 602 6.52 -9.46 43.10
CA ASN A 602 6.95 -8.52 44.14
C ASN A 602 7.49 -7.21 43.53
N MET A 603 6.61 -6.35 43.01
CA MET A 603 6.95 -5.09 42.35
C MET A 603 6.32 -3.88 43.04
N ASP A 604 6.91 -2.70 42.85
CA ASP A 604 6.36 -1.44 43.35
C ASP A 604 4.88 -1.23 42.92
N PRO A 605 3.97 -0.94 43.87
CA PRO A 605 2.56 -0.72 43.57
C PRO A 605 2.29 0.43 42.60
N SER A 606 3.15 1.47 42.58
CA SER A 606 3.00 2.61 41.65
C SER A 606 3.26 2.18 40.21
N LEU A 607 4.23 1.28 40.00
CA LEU A 607 4.49 0.69 38.69
C LEU A 607 3.31 -0.17 38.21
N ILE A 608 2.74 -1.00 39.09
CA ILE A 608 1.55 -1.80 38.77
C ILE A 608 0.36 -0.89 38.44
N SER A 609 0.15 0.18 39.22
CA SER A 609 -0.88 1.19 38.97
C SER A 609 -0.69 1.87 37.61
N TRP A 610 0.55 2.20 37.24
CA TRP A 610 0.87 2.75 35.93
C TRP A 610 0.57 1.75 34.81
N ILE A 611 0.94 0.47 34.94
CA ILE A 611 0.64 -0.57 33.94
C ILE A 611 -0.88 -0.76 33.80
N ARG A 612 -1.63 -0.72 34.92
CA ARG A 612 -3.09 -0.73 34.93
C ARG A 612 -3.65 0.43 34.11
N GLN A 613 -3.16 1.64 34.30
CA GLN A 613 -3.57 2.82 33.51
C GLN A 613 -3.08 2.80 32.06
N PHE A 614 -1.98 2.10 31.78
CA PHE A 614 -1.48 1.89 30.43
C PHE A 614 -2.38 0.93 29.63
N LEU A 615 -2.94 -0.10 30.27
CA LEU A 615 -3.82 -1.10 29.64
C LEU A 615 -5.29 -0.67 29.58
N THR A 616 -5.79 0.06 30.60
CA THR A 616 -7.21 0.42 30.72
C THR A 616 -7.56 1.77 30.08
N ASN A 617 -8.85 1.96 29.76
CA ASN A 617 -9.38 3.18 29.13
C ASN A 617 -8.65 3.58 27.85
N ARG A 618 -8.20 2.58 27.09
CA ARG A 618 -7.55 2.76 25.80
C ARG A 618 -8.59 2.82 24.70
N THR A 619 -8.28 3.61 23.68
CA THR A 619 -9.10 3.71 22.48
C THR A 619 -8.24 3.51 21.23
N GLN A 620 -8.87 3.10 20.15
CA GLN A 620 -8.22 2.93 18.86
C GLN A 620 -9.06 3.50 17.72
N SER A 621 -8.37 3.93 16.66
CA SER A 621 -8.98 4.31 15.39
C SER A 621 -8.12 3.87 14.22
N VAL A 622 -8.74 3.30 13.20
CA VAL A 622 -8.07 2.84 11.97
C VAL A 622 -7.89 4.01 11.01
N ALA A 623 -6.69 4.12 10.44
CA ALA A 623 -6.39 5.10 9.40
C ALA A 623 -6.15 4.43 8.04
N ILE A 624 -6.94 4.84 7.06
CA ILE A 624 -6.80 4.49 5.63
C ILE A 624 -6.56 5.79 4.87
N SER A 625 -5.44 5.88 4.16
CA SER A 625 -5.02 7.10 3.48
C SER A 625 -4.94 8.29 4.47
N ASP A 626 -5.73 9.35 4.23
CA ASP A 626 -5.85 10.54 5.08
C ASP A 626 -7.16 10.57 5.90
N GLN A 627 -7.93 9.46 5.91
CA GLN A 627 -9.18 9.33 6.67
C GLN A 627 -8.96 8.48 7.92
N LEU A 628 -9.68 8.82 9.00
CA LEU A 628 -9.67 8.13 10.28
C LEU A 628 -11.08 7.61 10.57
N SER A 629 -11.20 6.37 11.05
CA SER A 629 -12.47 5.79 11.50
C SER A 629 -13.01 6.48 12.75
N SER A 630 -14.20 6.06 13.19
CA SER A 630 -14.64 6.29 14.57
C SER A 630 -13.65 5.71 15.59
N SER A 631 -13.73 6.20 16.83
CA SER A 631 -12.95 5.67 17.95
C SER A 631 -13.70 4.52 18.62
N THR A 632 -12.96 3.47 18.97
CA THR A 632 -13.50 2.28 19.66
C THR A 632 -12.65 1.93 20.87
N ASP A 633 -13.28 1.44 21.93
CA ASP A 633 -12.60 1.04 23.16
C ASP A 633 -11.84 -0.27 22.98
N VAL A 634 -10.63 -0.34 23.53
CA VAL A 634 -9.81 -1.55 23.56
C VAL A 634 -10.09 -2.29 24.87
N LYS A 635 -10.77 -3.43 24.78
CA LYS A 635 -11.24 -4.19 25.97
C LYS A 635 -10.26 -5.28 26.43
N SER A 636 -9.39 -5.74 25.54
CA SER A 636 -8.37 -6.74 25.84
C SER A 636 -7.15 -6.55 24.94
N GLY A 637 -6.12 -7.33 25.21
CA GLY A 637 -4.90 -7.41 24.42
C GLY A 637 -3.81 -6.47 24.89
N VAL A 638 -2.59 -6.75 24.45
CA VAL A 638 -1.44 -5.87 24.60
C VAL A 638 -1.20 -5.11 23.30
N PRO A 639 -0.92 -3.79 23.32
CA PRO A 639 -0.92 -3.01 22.08
C PRO A 639 0.16 -3.49 21.08
N GLN A 640 -0.24 -3.92 19.88
CA GLN A 640 0.67 -4.45 18.88
C GLN A 640 1.53 -3.32 18.27
N GLY A 641 2.82 -3.27 18.63
CA GLY A 641 3.74 -2.18 18.26
C GLY A 641 4.16 -1.29 19.43
N SER A 642 3.68 -1.59 20.64
CA SER A 642 4.23 -1.11 21.91
C SER A 642 5.57 -1.80 22.22
N VAL A 643 6.36 -1.17 23.09
CA VAL A 643 7.63 -1.73 23.57
C VAL A 643 7.37 -2.70 24.73
N LEU A 644 6.42 -2.37 25.61
CA LEU A 644 6.06 -3.22 26.75
C LEU A 644 5.21 -4.43 26.38
N GLY A 645 4.43 -4.35 25.29
CA GLY A 645 3.45 -5.39 24.94
C GLY A 645 4.01 -6.82 24.87
N PRO A 646 5.13 -7.07 24.16
CA PRO A 646 5.75 -8.40 24.13
C PRO A 646 6.15 -8.92 25.52
N LEU A 647 6.68 -8.07 26.39
CA LEU A 647 7.07 -8.47 27.75
C LEU A 647 5.85 -8.83 28.60
N LEU A 648 4.80 -8.01 28.53
CA LEU A 648 3.54 -8.28 29.23
C LEU A 648 2.88 -9.57 28.72
N PHE A 649 2.96 -9.85 27.42
CA PHE A 649 2.52 -11.12 26.85
C PHE A 649 3.33 -12.32 27.38
N LEU A 650 4.66 -12.19 27.44
CA LEU A 650 5.51 -13.24 27.99
C LEU A 650 5.17 -13.56 29.45
N ILE A 651 4.96 -12.53 30.28
CA ILE A 651 4.52 -12.70 31.67
C ILE A 651 3.14 -13.39 31.72
N TYR A 652 2.23 -13.03 30.80
CA TYR A 652 0.91 -13.62 30.74
C TYR A 652 0.92 -15.11 30.38
N ILE A 653 1.73 -15.55 29.41
CA ILE A 653 1.75 -16.95 28.97
C ILE A 653 2.68 -17.85 29.82
N ASN A 654 3.39 -17.26 30.78
CA ASN A 654 4.52 -17.91 31.47
C ASN A 654 4.13 -19.16 32.29
N ASP A 655 2.89 -19.23 32.75
CA ASP A 655 2.34 -20.34 33.54
C ASP A 655 1.75 -21.46 32.69
N LEU A 656 1.66 -21.29 31.36
CA LEU A 656 1.17 -22.32 30.44
C LEU A 656 1.86 -23.69 30.68
N PRO A 657 3.19 -23.78 30.90
CA PRO A 657 3.87 -25.05 31.14
C PRO A 657 3.60 -25.71 32.50
N VAL A 658 3.04 -24.99 33.49
CA VAL A 658 3.06 -25.42 34.90
C VAL A 658 2.31 -26.75 35.14
N ASN A 659 1.23 -26.99 34.41
CA ASN A 659 0.40 -28.19 34.54
C ASN A 659 0.56 -29.16 33.37
N ILE A 660 1.63 -29.02 32.59
CA ILE A 660 1.91 -29.85 31.42
C ILE A 660 3.01 -30.84 31.75
N SER A 661 2.73 -32.12 31.58
CA SER A 661 3.68 -33.20 31.90
C SER A 661 4.58 -33.59 30.72
N SER A 662 4.19 -33.23 29.50
CA SER A 662 4.97 -33.44 28.28
C SER A 662 5.95 -32.30 28.01
N SER A 663 6.91 -32.54 27.12
CA SER A 663 7.93 -31.53 26.80
C SER A 663 7.30 -30.40 25.98
N ILE A 664 7.44 -29.17 26.46
CA ILE A 664 6.88 -27.96 25.83
C ILE A 664 7.97 -26.98 25.45
N ARG A 665 7.87 -26.42 24.24
CA ARG A 665 8.76 -25.38 23.72
C ARG A 665 7.92 -24.23 23.19
N LEU A 666 8.27 -23.02 23.59
CA LEU A 666 7.52 -21.80 23.26
C LEU A 666 8.38 -20.83 22.46
N PHE A 667 7.77 -20.19 21.47
CA PHE A 667 8.30 -19.00 20.82
C PHE A 667 7.21 -17.94 20.75
N ALA A 668 7.15 -17.08 21.77
CA ALA A 668 6.04 -16.17 21.99
C ALA A 668 4.73 -16.95 22.17
N ASP A 669 3.79 -16.79 21.24
CA ASP A 669 2.52 -17.51 21.15
C ASP A 669 2.67 -18.90 20.52
N ASP A 670 3.63 -19.10 19.60
CA ASP A 670 3.83 -20.41 18.97
C ASP A 670 4.27 -21.45 20.01
N CYS A 671 3.54 -22.56 20.10
CA CYS A 671 3.77 -23.61 21.08
C CYS A 671 3.89 -24.98 20.41
N VAL A 672 4.91 -25.73 20.81
CA VAL A 672 5.12 -27.13 20.41
C VAL A 672 5.14 -27.99 21.66
N LEU A 673 4.23 -28.95 21.71
CA LEU A 673 4.16 -29.97 22.75
C LEU A 673 4.57 -31.32 22.16
N TYR A 674 5.41 -32.07 22.83
CA TYR A 674 5.84 -33.38 22.34
C TYR A 674 6.18 -34.33 23.47
N LYS A 675 5.99 -35.62 23.21
CA LYS A 675 6.28 -36.67 24.19
C LYS A 675 6.84 -37.90 23.50
N LYS A 676 7.88 -38.47 24.10
CA LYS A 676 8.37 -39.81 23.76
C LYS A 676 7.31 -40.84 24.14
N ILE A 677 7.00 -41.75 23.23
CA ILE A 677 5.97 -42.78 23.42
C ILE A 677 6.65 -44.13 23.65
N VAL A 678 6.59 -44.61 24.89
CA VAL A 678 7.05 -45.95 25.29
C VAL A 678 5.86 -46.87 25.53
N HIS A 679 4.78 -46.32 26.11
CA HIS A 679 3.53 -47.02 26.41
C HIS A 679 2.33 -46.22 25.91
N THR A 680 1.18 -46.89 25.75
CA THR A 680 -0.08 -46.24 25.35
C THR A 680 -0.55 -45.17 26.35
N ALA A 681 -0.11 -45.27 27.61
CA ALA A 681 -0.34 -44.26 28.63
C ALA A 681 0.31 -42.91 28.26
N ASP A 682 1.47 -42.90 27.61
CA ASP A 682 2.18 -41.68 27.21
C ASP A 682 1.36 -40.87 26.19
N THR A 683 0.70 -41.56 25.25
CA THR A 683 -0.21 -40.94 24.29
C THR A 683 -1.41 -40.31 25.01
N CYS A 684 -1.98 -41.00 26.00
CA CYS A 684 -3.11 -40.46 26.77
C CYS A 684 -2.68 -39.23 27.58
N THR A 685 -1.48 -39.26 28.16
CA THR A 685 -0.89 -38.12 28.86
C THR A 685 -0.73 -36.92 27.95
N LEU A 686 -0.16 -37.11 26.75
CA LEU A 686 0.01 -36.03 25.77
C LEU A 686 -1.34 -35.44 25.27
N GLN A 687 -2.42 -36.22 25.27
CA GLN A 687 -3.76 -35.75 24.91
C GLN A 687 -4.50 -35.07 26.07
N ASN A 688 -4.12 -35.37 27.32
CA ASN A 688 -4.69 -34.76 28.52
C ASN A 688 -4.00 -33.43 28.89
N ASP A 689 -2.70 -33.33 28.61
CA ASP A 689 -1.95 -32.07 28.61
C ASP A 689 -2.54 -31.11 27.56
#